data_AF-A0A1S9D752-F1
#
_entry.id   AF-A0A1S9D752-F1
#
_cell.length_a   1.000
_cell.length_b   1.000
_cell.length_c   1.000
_cell.angle_alpha   90.00
_cell.angle_beta   90.00
_cell.angle_gamma   90.00
#
_symmetry.space_group_name_H-M   'P 1'
#
loop_
_entity.id
_entity.type
_entity.pdbx_description
1 polymer ?
#
loop_
_entity_poly.entity_id
_entity_poly.type
_entity_poly.pdbx_seq_one_letter_code
_entity_poly.pdbx_strand_id
1 'polypeptide(L)'
;MSPTCRSRPLLNRRPAPKISIKFDNSRQRYTTGEQIEGEAKVTVDAETKFSEINISLEGSSRVTLLQPITTQLETSTSHTFLTLDQPIDDVNYPASRILRPGKVYNFPYTFIVPNRFPLKPCSHEATHTSIRQAHTEAPPSLLLRNLSQSLCEISYLIRVVVCQQHPNNGKLETLASCTKPLHLVPVHGGGLSSSRSEKHMYRSSIVQEVKSQWKRQALGRLEAVVSILQPIQVPSLCLPTDTVNTDVALQLRFDPVRDTLPPRLAKIHPTLKQSTLFSTKPQDDYPSIDNIIADQMSRGAHVQVSSLPSHTISSIRWTKHMLPQYSGSSGFDQSSQPSSTTQTGLSLTPSSGCYYTASVMVPVSLPSNSDLAPTFHSCLVSRAYALELRLSYCMPNASVFQRMSTLEVPVKIIGVSTLDTSGDNLPSYSSRSEAACTALLHISLLCLLPRITLHNPDQKTLAVHQAKMNNTALYANENGELCGRRDLPIPQPIEGEILIQVLFTGVNRSDITSVKLLGSRNRVLGNDFCGRVLDVSGLADTAFEPGDIVAGYTIANHDRPLRYGSHQSYISIPPKNIFKVPENVPPANAAGLMTVVQTANDALLNLHLPLPSMTQGPTDGVFVIAGGATTVGISTIQLARSIGIKSIIVTASPGRHELLESLGATRCFDYRKDSVVQDIKAAVEETGLGPVFGLDAAATPDAAKILLDALADRDDTHLASLSPWAGDRFEFVLGGRDYDVIFHPPGAPEPFVSLARPADAAKMWDSLMWVLQHYGKEFKLPVIEVFEGPAEEALEELEKVADQGKFGKLVLKHPLI
;
A
#
# COMPACT_ATOMS: atom_id res chain seq x y z
N MET A 1 17.44 0.25 17.51
CA MET A 1 17.42 -1.23 17.66
C MET A 1 18.40 -1.65 18.75
N SER A 2 18.14 -2.74 19.46
CA SER A 2 19.06 -3.28 20.49
C SER A 2 20.19 -4.12 19.86
N PRO A 3 21.40 -4.16 20.44
CA PRO A 3 22.49 -5.00 19.93
C PRO A 3 22.18 -6.49 20.13
N THR A 4 22.55 -7.32 19.16
CA THR A 4 22.31 -8.78 19.18
C THR A 4 23.60 -9.54 19.39
N CYS A 5 23.77 -10.13 20.58
CA CYS A 5 24.89 -11.02 20.89
C CYS A 5 24.49 -12.49 20.76
N ARG A 6 25.38 -13.32 20.20
CA ARG A 6 25.22 -14.79 20.12
C ARG A 6 26.45 -15.48 20.71
N SER A 7 26.24 -16.29 21.73
CA SER A 7 27.21 -17.26 22.28
C SER A 7 26.78 -18.68 21.90
N ARG A 8 27.71 -19.51 21.41
CA ARG A 8 27.42 -20.91 21.11
C ARG A 8 27.67 -21.78 22.35
N PRO A 9 26.71 -22.62 22.77
CA PRO A 9 27.05 -23.81 23.55
C PRO A 9 27.76 -24.79 22.62
N LEU A 10 28.98 -25.21 22.99
CA LEU A 10 29.68 -26.29 22.28
C LEU A 10 28.98 -27.61 22.58
N LEU A 11 28.60 -28.35 21.52
CA LEU A 11 27.98 -29.66 21.65
C LEU A 11 28.93 -30.61 22.39
N ASN A 12 28.47 -31.14 23.52
CA ASN A 12 29.13 -32.13 24.37
C ASN A 12 30.53 -31.77 24.93
N ARG A 13 30.63 -30.73 25.77
CA ARG A 13 31.40 -30.77 27.06
C ARG A 13 31.35 -29.44 27.85
N ARG A 14 30.71 -29.48 29.04
CA ARG A 14 30.61 -28.38 30.05
C ARG A 14 29.92 -27.09 29.52
N PRO A 15 29.42 -26.20 30.40
CA PRO A 15 28.92 -24.90 29.96
C PRO A 15 30.07 -24.06 29.37
N ALA A 16 29.86 -23.50 28.18
CA ALA A 16 30.77 -22.56 27.55
C ALA A 16 30.61 -21.16 28.18
N PRO A 17 31.70 -20.37 28.30
CA PRO A 17 31.65 -19.06 28.95
C PRO A 17 30.74 -18.07 28.21
N LYS A 18 29.88 -17.39 28.96
CA LYS A 18 28.95 -16.38 28.47
C LYS A 18 29.67 -15.04 28.30
N ILE A 19 30.27 -14.85 27.13
CA ILE A 19 30.87 -13.57 26.75
C ILE A 19 29.75 -12.54 26.47
N SER A 20 29.77 -11.40 27.15
CA SER A 20 28.86 -10.27 26.91
C SER A 20 29.63 -9.07 26.36
N ILE A 21 29.08 -8.45 25.31
CA ILE A 21 29.64 -7.31 24.58
C ILE A 21 28.64 -6.16 24.67
N LYS A 22 29.09 -4.97 25.09
CA LYS A 22 28.29 -3.73 25.10
C LYS A 22 28.96 -2.63 24.27
N PHE A 23 28.17 -1.64 23.86
CA PHE A 23 28.60 -0.51 23.04
C PHE A 23 28.09 0.81 23.63
N ASP A 24 28.97 1.79 23.85
CA ASP A 24 28.62 3.00 24.61
C ASP A 24 27.94 4.12 23.80
N ASN A 25 28.26 4.31 22.52
CA ASN A 25 27.81 5.48 21.75
C ASN A 25 26.27 5.52 21.55
N SER A 26 25.64 6.64 21.90
CA SER A 26 24.19 6.88 21.88
C SER A 26 23.61 7.21 20.50
N ARG A 27 24.42 7.73 19.56
CA ARG A 27 23.94 8.21 18.26
C ARG A 27 23.61 7.04 17.31
N GLN A 28 22.42 7.08 16.71
CA GLN A 28 21.91 6.01 15.84
C GLN A 28 22.01 6.30 14.33
N ARG A 29 22.05 7.58 13.94
CA ARG A 29 22.12 8.04 12.53
C ARG A 29 23.44 8.75 12.25
N TYR A 30 24.08 8.37 11.15
CA TYR A 30 25.37 8.90 10.68
C TYR A 30 25.31 9.27 9.19
N THR A 31 26.16 10.17 8.75
CA THR A 31 26.38 10.45 7.31
C THR A 31 27.68 9.81 6.81
N THR A 32 27.85 9.68 5.50
CA THR A 32 29.17 9.39 4.93
C THR A 32 30.15 10.53 5.19
N GLY A 33 31.44 10.22 5.32
CA GLY A 33 32.49 11.14 5.75
C GLY A 33 32.53 11.43 7.26
N GLU A 34 31.50 11.06 8.03
CA GLU A 34 31.44 11.26 9.47
C GLU A 34 32.23 10.18 10.24
N GLN A 35 32.79 10.54 11.39
CA GLN A 35 33.45 9.60 12.31
C GLN A 35 32.42 8.83 13.15
N ILE A 36 32.52 7.50 13.10
CA ILE A 36 31.65 6.54 13.78
C ILE A 36 32.47 5.90 14.90
N GLU A 37 32.50 6.57 16.04
CA GLU A 37 33.33 6.18 17.19
C GLU A 37 32.57 5.35 18.23
N GLY A 38 33.31 4.62 19.07
CA GLY A 38 32.77 4.01 20.28
C GLY A 38 33.72 3.03 20.94
N GLU A 39 33.19 2.28 21.90
CA GLU A 39 33.95 1.32 22.70
C GLU A 39 33.16 0.01 22.81
N ALA A 40 33.83 -1.11 22.52
CA ALA A 40 33.30 -2.45 22.69
C ALA A 40 33.77 -3.04 24.03
N LYS A 41 32.83 -3.30 24.94
CA LYS A 41 33.10 -3.77 26.31
C LYS A 41 32.86 -5.26 26.44
N VAL A 42 33.93 -6.04 26.49
CA VAL A 42 33.93 -7.50 26.64
C VAL A 42 33.98 -7.90 28.11
N THR A 43 33.10 -8.82 28.51
CA THR A 43 33.03 -9.42 29.86
C THR A 43 32.76 -10.91 29.77
N VAL A 44 33.17 -11.69 30.77
CA VAL A 44 32.99 -13.16 30.83
C VAL A 44 32.54 -13.60 32.22
N ASP A 45 31.93 -14.79 32.32
CA ASP A 45 31.48 -15.44 33.56
C ASP A 45 32.45 -16.53 34.08
N ALA A 46 33.23 -17.14 33.21
CA ALA A 46 34.35 -18.04 33.53
C ALA A 46 35.65 -17.63 32.82
N GLU A 47 36.81 -18.09 33.31
CA GLU A 47 38.10 -17.77 32.69
C GLU A 47 38.17 -18.30 31.25
N THR A 48 38.37 -17.38 30.30
CA THR A 48 38.23 -17.64 28.87
C THR A 48 39.53 -17.28 28.15
N LYS A 49 40.24 -18.29 27.64
CA LYS A 49 41.39 -18.07 26.75
C LYS A 49 40.88 -17.68 25.37
N PHE A 50 41.50 -16.66 24.76
CA PHE A 50 41.25 -16.25 23.39
C PHE A 50 42.57 -16.03 22.66
N SER A 51 42.52 -15.76 21.36
CA SER A 51 43.69 -15.41 20.55
C SER A 51 43.62 -13.95 20.11
N GLU A 52 42.51 -13.53 19.53
CA GLU A 52 42.31 -12.22 18.92
C GLU A 52 40.88 -11.72 19.16
N ILE A 53 40.67 -10.42 19.00
CA ILE A 53 39.35 -9.81 18.89
C ILE A 53 39.33 -9.01 17.60
N ASN A 54 38.41 -9.33 16.69
CA ASN A 54 38.14 -8.51 15.52
C ASN A 54 36.98 -7.55 15.83
N ILE A 55 37.11 -6.29 15.42
CA ILE A 55 36.02 -5.33 15.37
C ILE A 55 35.97 -4.82 13.93
N SER A 56 34.83 -4.98 13.26
CA SER A 56 34.64 -4.56 11.87
C SER A 56 33.39 -3.70 11.72
N LEU A 57 33.40 -2.78 10.75
CA LEU A 57 32.20 -2.17 10.21
C LEU A 57 31.88 -2.84 8.88
N GLU A 58 30.70 -3.44 8.80
CA GLU A 58 30.21 -4.18 7.63
C GLU A 58 28.98 -3.48 7.04
N GLY A 59 28.94 -3.37 5.70
CA GLY A 59 27.79 -2.92 4.93
C GLY A 59 27.36 -4.01 3.95
N SER A 60 26.08 -4.41 4.00
CA SER A 60 25.57 -5.51 3.18
C SER A 60 24.14 -5.29 2.67
N SER A 61 23.90 -5.70 1.43
CA SER A 61 22.59 -5.74 0.79
C SER A 61 22.08 -7.18 0.71
N ARG A 62 20.90 -7.45 1.28
CA ARG A 62 20.15 -8.70 1.16
C ARG A 62 18.90 -8.46 0.30
N VAL A 63 18.57 -9.44 -0.54
CA VAL A 63 17.32 -9.47 -1.32
C VAL A 63 16.72 -10.86 -1.21
N THR A 64 15.40 -10.94 -1.05
CA THR A 64 14.64 -12.21 -1.07
C THR A 64 13.44 -12.07 -2.02
N LEU A 65 13.33 -13.01 -2.95
CA LEU A 65 12.22 -13.12 -3.92
C LEU A 65 11.49 -14.46 -3.74
N LEU A 66 10.17 -14.38 -3.67
CA LEU A 66 9.26 -15.52 -3.77
C LEU A 66 9.05 -15.86 -5.25
N GLN A 67 9.25 -17.13 -5.63
CA GLN A 67 8.94 -17.59 -6.98
C GLN A 67 7.44 -17.89 -7.16
N PRO A 68 6.93 -17.94 -8.41
CA PRO A 68 5.57 -18.39 -8.70
C PRO A 68 5.23 -19.77 -8.13
N ILE A 69 3.93 -20.02 -7.99
CA ILE A 69 3.30 -21.13 -7.26
C ILE A 69 3.83 -22.54 -7.67
N THR A 70 4.41 -22.69 -8.86
CA THR A 70 4.88 -23.97 -9.41
C THR A 70 6.18 -24.51 -8.82
N THR A 71 6.99 -23.72 -8.10
CA THR A 71 8.32 -24.17 -7.61
C THR A 71 8.50 -24.17 -6.09
N GLN A 72 7.66 -23.46 -5.33
CA GLN A 72 7.74 -23.33 -3.85
C GLN A 72 9.12 -22.91 -3.29
N LEU A 73 9.98 -22.26 -4.10
CA LEU A 73 11.36 -21.96 -3.72
C LEU A 73 11.57 -20.47 -3.42
N GLU A 74 11.96 -20.14 -2.18
CA GLU A 74 12.50 -18.83 -1.86
C GLU A 74 13.89 -18.67 -2.49
N THR A 75 14.14 -17.55 -3.17
CA THR A 75 15.48 -17.18 -3.65
C THR A 75 15.99 -15.98 -2.88
N SER A 76 16.98 -16.19 -2.02
CA SER A 76 17.63 -15.13 -1.24
C SER A 76 19.10 -14.98 -1.65
N THR A 77 19.55 -13.74 -1.78
CA THR A 77 20.95 -13.38 -2.05
C THR A 77 21.45 -12.39 -1.01
N SER A 78 22.77 -12.29 -0.85
CA SER A 78 23.42 -11.37 0.09
C SER A 78 24.77 -10.93 -0.47
N HIS A 79 24.99 -9.62 -0.57
CA HIS A 79 26.23 -9.02 -1.04
C HIS A 79 26.77 -8.06 0.02
N THR A 80 27.88 -8.42 0.66
CA THR A 80 28.67 -7.52 1.51
C THR A 80 29.51 -6.61 0.61
N PHE A 81 29.14 -5.34 0.53
CA PHE A 81 29.80 -4.35 -0.33
C PHE A 81 30.86 -3.51 0.41
N LEU A 82 30.85 -3.54 1.74
CA LEU A 82 31.80 -2.84 2.60
C LEU A 82 32.23 -3.72 3.77
N THR A 83 33.53 -3.80 4.01
CA THR A 83 34.13 -4.26 5.26
C THR A 83 35.29 -3.33 5.59
N LEU A 84 35.31 -2.78 6.81
CA LEU A 84 36.42 -2.02 7.38
C LEU A 84 36.81 -2.67 8.70
N ASP A 85 38.05 -3.14 8.85
CA ASP A 85 38.55 -3.71 10.10
C ASP A 85 39.23 -2.64 10.95
N GLN A 86 38.88 -2.57 12.25
CA GLN A 86 39.60 -1.79 13.25
C GLN A 86 40.82 -2.60 13.70
N PRO A 87 42.06 -2.12 13.45
CA PRO A 87 43.23 -2.75 14.05
C PRO A 87 43.22 -2.56 15.57
N ILE A 88 43.59 -3.62 16.30
CA ILE A 88 43.79 -3.61 17.76
C ILE A 88 45.24 -4.00 18.01
N ASP A 89 46.07 -3.05 18.41
CA ASP A 89 47.48 -3.32 18.73
C ASP A 89 47.62 -4.30 19.89
N ASP A 90 48.65 -5.13 19.83
CA ASP A 90 48.81 -6.29 20.68
C ASP A 90 48.96 -5.97 22.18
N VAL A 91 49.38 -4.72 22.47
CA VAL A 91 49.49 -4.11 23.81
C VAL A 91 48.12 -3.92 24.49
N ASN A 92 47.05 -3.78 23.72
CA ASN A 92 45.69 -3.55 24.26
C ASN A 92 45.01 -4.82 24.77
N TYR A 93 45.57 -6.01 24.48
CA TYR A 93 45.09 -7.26 25.04
C TYR A 93 45.67 -7.52 26.44
N PRO A 94 44.96 -8.23 27.33
CA PRO A 94 45.61 -8.81 28.51
C PRO A 94 46.78 -9.70 28.11
N ALA A 95 47.96 -9.45 28.66
CA ALA A 95 49.20 -10.17 28.36
C ALA A 95 49.10 -11.70 28.53
N SER A 96 48.18 -12.20 29.36
CA SER A 96 47.92 -13.63 29.55
C SER A 96 47.00 -14.26 28.48
N ARG A 97 46.45 -13.47 27.54
CA ARG A 97 45.40 -13.86 26.57
C ARG A 97 44.20 -14.59 27.20
N ILE A 98 43.88 -14.23 28.43
CA ILE A 98 42.78 -14.78 29.23
C ILE A 98 41.90 -13.62 29.72
N LEU A 99 40.62 -13.69 29.39
CA LEU A 99 39.56 -12.88 29.98
C LEU A 99 39.16 -13.53 31.32
N ARG A 100 39.07 -12.74 32.39
CA ARG A 100 38.71 -13.22 33.74
C ARG A 100 37.34 -12.70 34.19
N PRO A 101 36.56 -13.48 34.98
CA PRO A 101 35.29 -13.04 35.55
C PRO A 101 35.42 -11.76 36.37
N GLY A 102 34.35 -10.96 36.37
CA GLY A 102 34.29 -9.69 37.11
C GLY A 102 35.14 -8.55 36.53
N LYS A 103 36.01 -8.80 35.54
CA LYS A 103 36.76 -7.75 34.82
C LYS A 103 36.08 -7.39 33.50
N VAL A 104 35.98 -6.09 33.24
CA VAL A 104 35.61 -5.52 31.94
C VAL A 104 36.88 -5.27 31.13
N TYR A 105 36.83 -5.60 29.84
CA TYR A 105 37.90 -5.35 28.87
C TYR A 105 37.34 -4.47 27.75
N ASN A 106 37.95 -3.31 27.55
CA ASN A 106 37.46 -2.28 26.65
C ASN A 106 38.30 -2.23 25.38
N PHE A 107 37.65 -2.10 24.22
CA PHE A 107 38.31 -1.98 22.93
C PHE A 107 37.66 -0.82 22.14
N PRO A 108 38.33 0.34 22.02
CA PRO A 108 37.82 1.47 21.24
C PRO A 108 37.85 1.16 19.74
N TYR A 109 36.98 1.81 18.98
CA TYR A 109 36.94 1.76 17.53
C TYR A 109 36.52 3.11 16.94
N THR A 110 37.07 3.47 15.78
CA THR A 110 36.69 4.65 14.99
C THR A 110 36.67 4.29 13.50
N PHE A 111 35.50 4.38 12.88
CA PHE A 111 35.31 4.14 11.44
C PHE A 111 34.88 5.41 10.71
N ILE A 112 35.18 5.51 9.42
CA ILE A 112 34.63 6.53 8.52
C ILE A 112 34.10 5.80 7.29
N VAL A 113 32.82 5.99 6.94
CA VAL A 113 32.25 5.40 5.71
C VAL A 113 32.46 6.38 4.55
N PRO A 114 33.22 6.03 3.50
CA PRO A 114 33.49 6.94 2.39
C PRO A 114 32.26 7.12 1.48
N ASN A 115 32.20 8.26 0.78
CA ASN A 115 31.14 8.54 -0.20
C ASN A 115 31.16 7.55 -1.39
N ARG A 116 32.34 7.02 -1.74
CA ARG A 116 32.53 5.99 -2.77
C ARG A 116 33.47 4.89 -2.29
N PHE A 117 33.18 3.65 -2.64
CA PHE A 117 34.03 2.49 -2.45
C PHE A 117 35.01 2.29 -3.61
N PRO A 118 36.14 1.57 -3.44
CA PRO A 118 36.96 1.09 -4.55
C PRO A 118 36.13 0.21 -5.50
N LEU A 119 36.52 0.07 -6.77
CA LEU A 119 35.76 -0.71 -7.78
C LEU A 119 35.62 -2.22 -7.51
N LYS A 120 36.27 -2.77 -6.48
CA LYS A 120 36.33 -4.23 -6.21
C LYS A 120 34.99 -4.93 -5.84
N PRO A 121 34.05 -4.32 -5.09
CA PRO A 121 32.75 -4.95 -4.81
C PRO A 121 31.87 -5.07 -6.06
N CYS A 122 32.03 -4.18 -7.03
CA CYS A 122 31.34 -4.24 -8.32
C CYS A 122 32.14 -5.09 -9.32
N SER A 123 32.19 -6.40 -9.06
CA SER A 123 32.96 -7.40 -9.82
C SER A 123 32.26 -7.93 -11.09
N HIS A 124 30.99 -7.60 -11.30
CA HIS A 124 30.23 -7.97 -12.49
C HIS A 124 30.50 -7.02 -13.67
N GLU A 125 30.20 -7.48 -14.89
CA GLU A 125 30.14 -6.62 -16.08
C GLU A 125 28.90 -5.72 -16.02
N ALA A 126 28.97 -4.54 -16.65
CA ALA A 126 27.90 -3.55 -16.68
C ALA A 126 27.88 -2.84 -18.04
N THR A 127 26.68 -2.52 -18.53
CA THR A 127 26.46 -1.95 -19.87
C THR A 127 27.15 -0.58 -20.05
N HIS A 128 27.25 0.19 -18.96
CA HIS A 128 27.77 1.55 -18.97
C HIS A 128 28.70 1.85 -17.79
N THR A 129 29.61 2.80 -18.00
CA THR A 129 30.50 3.30 -16.94
C THR A 129 29.75 4.10 -15.87
N SER A 130 28.60 4.71 -16.19
CA SER A 130 27.78 5.48 -15.26
C SER A 130 27.12 4.60 -14.20
N ILE A 131 26.44 3.51 -14.58
CA ILE A 131 25.86 2.56 -13.61
C ILE A 131 26.97 1.92 -12.74
N ARG A 132 28.13 1.60 -13.32
CA ARG A 132 29.29 1.10 -12.57
C ARG A 132 29.87 2.13 -11.59
N GLN A 133 29.78 3.42 -11.88
CA GLN A 133 30.15 4.49 -10.96
C GLN A 133 29.09 4.67 -9.86
N ALA A 134 27.80 4.58 -10.18
CA ALA A 134 26.73 4.60 -9.19
C ALA A 134 26.86 3.42 -8.21
N HIS A 135 27.20 2.22 -8.70
CA HIS A 135 27.45 1.03 -7.88
C HIS A 135 28.65 1.14 -6.92
N THR A 136 29.48 2.17 -7.01
CA THR A 136 30.49 2.47 -5.98
C THR A 136 30.03 3.51 -4.96
N GLU A 137 28.92 4.22 -5.17
CA GLU A 137 28.36 5.15 -4.18
C GLU A 137 27.81 4.37 -2.98
N ALA A 138 28.04 4.85 -1.77
CA ALA A 138 27.52 4.21 -0.57
C ALA A 138 25.97 4.25 -0.59
N PRO A 139 25.26 3.12 -0.50
CA PRO A 139 23.80 3.13 -0.43
C PRO A 139 23.29 3.58 0.96
N PRO A 140 22.07 4.12 1.07
CA PRO A 140 21.45 4.40 2.35
C PRO A 140 21.09 3.11 3.09
N SER A 141 21.06 3.17 4.43
CA SER A 141 20.38 2.16 5.22
C SER A 141 18.91 2.10 4.80
N LEU A 142 18.45 0.90 4.44
CA LEU A 142 17.13 0.65 3.89
C LEU A 142 16.61 -0.68 4.41
N LEU A 143 15.35 -0.72 4.85
CA LEU A 143 14.69 -1.95 5.26
C LEU A 143 13.30 -1.99 4.66
N LEU A 144 13.16 -2.68 3.53
CA LEU A 144 11.88 -2.90 2.86
C LEU A 144 11.29 -4.23 3.33
N ARG A 145 10.11 -4.16 3.94
CA ARG A 145 9.34 -5.33 4.35
C ARG A 145 7.98 -5.37 3.66
N ASN A 146 7.49 -6.58 3.44
CA ASN A 146 6.08 -6.82 3.19
C ASN A 146 5.59 -7.79 4.27
N LEU A 147 4.53 -7.41 5.01
CA LEU A 147 4.09 -8.09 6.22
C LEU A 147 5.27 -8.30 7.20
N SER A 148 5.66 -9.55 7.45
CA SER A 148 6.80 -9.95 8.29
C SER A 148 8.10 -10.22 7.53
N GLN A 149 8.04 -10.35 6.20
CA GLN A 149 9.17 -10.75 5.36
C GLN A 149 10.01 -9.55 4.90
N SER A 150 11.33 -9.71 4.85
CA SER A 150 12.26 -8.68 4.38
C SER A 150 12.54 -8.88 2.88
N LEU A 151 11.94 -8.04 2.03
CA LEU A 151 12.10 -8.09 0.57
C LEU A 151 13.50 -7.62 0.16
N CYS A 152 13.94 -6.49 0.71
CA CYS A 152 15.35 -6.09 0.66
C CYS A 152 15.78 -5.36 1.94
N GLU A 153 17.04 -5.56 2.32
CA GLU A 153 17.65 -4.93 3.48
C GLU A 153 19.06 -4.48 3.11
N ILE A 154 19.33 -3.18 3.23
CA ILE A 154 20.66 -2.59 3.19
C ILE A 154 21.02 -2.23 4.62
N SER A 155 21.84 -3.06 5.23
CA SER A 155 22.23 -2.95 6.63
C SER A 155 23.69 -2.52 6.77
N TYR A 156 23.93 -1.64 7.73
CA TYR A 156 25.26 -1.35 8.24
C TYR A 156 25.31 -1.78 9.69
N LEU A 157 26.41 -2.41 10.10
CA LEU A 157 26.61 -2.86 11.47
C LEU A 157 28.09 -2.79 11.86
N ILE A 158 28.33 -2.58 13.16
CA ILE A 158 29.61 -2.90 13.78
C ILE A 158 29.50 -4.30 14.33
N ARG A 159 30.40 -5.20 13.91
CA ARG A 159 30.56 -6.54 14.44
C ARG A 159 31.75 -6.57 15.38
N VAL A 160 31.59 -7.28 16.49
CA VAL A 160 32.68 -7.68 17.37
C VAL A 160 32.72 -9.21 17.36
N VAL A 161 33.92 -9.79 17.22
CA VAL A 161 34.14 -11.24 17.22
C VAL A 161 35.31 -11.56 18.14
N VAL A 162 35.08 -12.43 19.13
CA VAL A 162 36.15 -12.98 19.99
C VAL A 162 36.52 -14.36 19.44
N CYS A 163 37.77 -14.53 19.00
CA CYS A 163 38.25 -15.77 18.40
C CYS A 163 39.33 -16.44 19.25
N GLN A 164 39.35 -17.77 19.25
CA GLN A 164 40.41 -18.60 19.81
C GLN A 164 41.01 -19.48 18.71
N GLN A 165 42.33 -19.55 18.63
CA GLN A 165 43.02 -20.43 17.69
C GLN A 165 43.04 -21.87 18.22
N HIS A 166 42.58 -22.82 17.43
CA HIS A 166 42.51 -24.22 17.79
C HIS A 166 43.91 -24.89 17.73
N PRO A 167 44.39 -25.55 18.81
CA PRO A 167 45.80 -25.92 18.94
C PRO A 167 46.37 -26.83 17.82
N ASN A 168 45.56 -27.74 17.29
CA ASN A 168 46.05 -28.82 16.42
C ASN A 168 46.06 -28.48 14.92
N ASN A 169 45.53 -27.33 14.51
CA ASN A 169 45.38 -26.97 13.09
C ASN A 169 45.48 -25.46 12.78
N GLY A 170 45.75 -24.61 13.78
CA GLY A 170 45.90 -23.16 13.59
C GLY A 170 44.63 -22.42 13.16
N LYS A 171 43.48 -23.09 13.07
CA LYS A 171 42.22 -22.49 12.63
C LYS A 171 41.60 -21.65 13.76
N LEU A 172 41.13 -20.46 13.43
CA LEU A 172 40.40 -19.59 14.36
C LEU A 172 38.95 -20.05 14.52
N GLU A 173 38.49 -20.15 15.76
CA GLU A 173 37.13 -20.50 16.16
C GLU A 173 36.49 -19.33 16.92
N THR A 174 35.28 -18.92 16.52
CA THR A 174 34.53 -17.84 17.17
C THR A 174 33.91 -18.33 18.48
N LEU A 175 34.41 -17.80 19.61
CA LEU A 175 33.83 -18.04 20.93
C LEU A 175 32.51 -17.27 21.12
N ALA A 176 32.48 -16.01 20.67
CA ALA A 176 31.28 -15.18 20.69
C ALA A 176 31.33 -14.11 19.60
N SER A 177 30.16 -13.66 19.15
CA SER A 177 30.04 -12.45 18.35
C SER A 177 28.83 -11.63 18.78
N CYS A 178 28.94 -10.31 18.67
CA CYS A 178 27.84 -9.38 18.87
C CYS A 178 27.85 -8.28 17.82
N THR A 179 26.67 -7.85 17.41
CA THR A 179 26.49 -6.82 16.38
C THR A 179 25.66 -5.64 16.88
N LYS A 180 26.09 -4.43 16.54
CA LYS A 180 25.34 -3.18 16.71
C LYS A 180 24.96 -2.65 15.33
N PRO A 181 23.67 -2.61 14.96
CA PRO A 181 23.24 -1.95 13.73
C PRO A 181 23.41 -0.43 13.84
N LEU A 182 23.68 0.22 12.71
CA LEU A 182 23.76 1.67 12.56
C LEU A 182 23.04 2.13 11.29
N HIS A 183 22.51 3.35 11.31
CA HIS A 183 21.73 3.89 10.20
C HIS A 183 22.53 4.96 9.43
N LEU A 184 22.95 4.64 8.21
CA LEU A 184 23.71 5.54 7.35
C LEU A 184 22.79 6.30 6.38
N VAL A 185 22.98 7.62 6.27
CA VAL A 185 22.37 8.48 5.24
C VAL A 185 23.51 9.12 4.42
N PRO A 186 23.84 8.58 3.23
CA PRO A 186 24.96 9.04 2.43
C PRO A 186 24.72 10.43 1.83
N VAL A 187 25.72 11.29 1.97
CA VAL A 187 25.73 12.65 1.38
C VAL A 187 26.24 12.54 -0.05
N HIS A 188 25.37 12.82 -1.01
CA HIS A 188 25.67 12.70 -2.43
C HIS A 188 26.05 14.06 -3.01
N GLY A 189 27.30 14.21 -3.47
CA GLY A 189 27.76 15.44 -4.11
C GLY A 189 26.94 15.78 -5.36
N GLY A 190 26.45 17.02 -5.45
CA GLY A 190 25.46 17.49 -6.44
C GLY A 190 25.93 17.60 -7.91
N GLY A 191 26.87 16.76 -8.35
CA GLY A 191 27.34 16.73 -9.73
C GLY A 191 26.32 16.09 -10.66
N LEU A 192 25.71 16.88 -11.56
CA LEU A 192 24.93 16.33 -12.68
C LEU A 192 25.87 15.72 -13.72
N SER A 193 25.79 14.40 -13.88
CA SER A 193 26.17 13.72 -15.11
C SER A 193 24.99 12.90 -15.58
N SER A 194 24.04 13.54 -16.26
CA SER A 194 22.92 12.80 -16.87
C SER A 194 23.47 11.97 -18.02
N SER A 195 23.65 10.68 -17.75
CA SER A 195 24.24 9.77 -18.72
C SER A 195 23.22 9.43 -19.80
N ARG A 196 23.65 9.36 -21.06
CA ARG A 196 22.77 9.29 -22.25
C ARG A 196 21.79 8.10 -22.26
N SER A 197 22.04 7.09 -21.42
CA SER A 197 21.25 5.86 -21.27
C SER A 197 20.03 6.00 -20.34
N GLU A 198 20.07 6.91 -19.35
CA GLU A 198 18.98 7.16 -18.39
C GLU A 198 17.60 7.39 -19.05
N LYS A 199 17.60 7.81 -20.31
CA LYS A 199 16.42 8.03 -21.16
C LYS A 199 15.45 6.85 -21.23
N HIS A 200 15.90 5.61 -21.08
CA HIS A 200 15.00 4.44 -21.14
C HIS A 200 14.13 4.27 -19.89
N MET A 201 14.51 4.88 -18.76
CA MET A 201 13.70 4.86 -17.53
C MET A 201 12.76 6.07 -17.40
N TYR A 202 12.98 7.14 -18.17
CA TYR A 202 12.43 8.48 -17.87
C TYR A 202 11.76 9.17 -19.07
N ARG A 203 10.43 9.22 -19.05
CA ARG A 203 9.60 9.84 -20.09
C ARG A 203 9.38 11.35 -19.86
N SER A 204 10.43 12.14 -20.08
CA SER A 204 10.40 13.60 -19.86
C SER A 204 9.44 14.42 -20.75
N SER A 205 8.80 13.78 -21.75
CA SER A 205 7.66 14.35 -22.47
C SER A 205 6.52 13.36 -22.71
N ILE A 206 5.27 13.83 -22.51
CA ILE A 206 4.06 13.15 -22.98
C ILE A 206 3.50 13.89 -24.19
N VAL A 207 2.93 13.12 -25.12
CA VAL A 207 2.17 13.60 -26.28
C VAL A 207 0.82 12.90 -26.25
N GLN A 208 -0.27 13.65 -26.27
CA GLN A 208 -1.64 13.12 -26.27
C GLN A 208 -2.49 13.77 -27.37
N GLU A 209 -3.28 12.94 -28.05
CA GLU A 209 -4.25 13.37 -29.04
C GLU A 209 -5.54 13.87 -28.36
N VAL A 210 -5.88 15.14 -28.56
CA VAL A 210 -7.08 15.78 -28.02
C VAL A 210 -8.23 15.57 -29.01
N LYS A 211 -9.33 14.94 -28.58
CA LYS A 211 -10.47 14.57 -29.45
C LYS A 211 -11.75 15.37 -29.16
N SER A 212 -12.70 15.43 -30.10
CA SER A 212 -14.01 16.05 -29.89
C SER A 212 -14.90 15.15 -29.02
N GLN A 213 -15.72 15.76 -28.17
CA GLN A 213 -16.62 15.02 -27.26
C GLN A 213 -17.71 14.25 -28.02
N TRP A 214 -18.27 14.83 -29.09
CA TRP A 214 -19.47 14.31 -29.75
C TRP A 214 -19.20 13.45 -31.01
N LYS A 215 -17.97 13.45 -31.56
CA LYS A 215 -17.67 12.78 -32.85
C LYS A 215 -16.31 12.04 -32.91
N ARG A 216 -15.60 11.88 -31.78
CA ARG A 216 -14.26 11.28 -31.68
C ARG A 216 -13.16 11.90 -32.59
N GLN A 217 -13.43 12.99 -33.30
CA GLN A 217 -12.50 13.63 -34.25
C GLN A 217 -11.32 14.29 -33.54
N ALA A 218 -10.12 14.26 -34.14
CA ALA A 218 -8.96 14.99 -33.63
C ALA A 218 -9.19 16.51 -33.65
N LEU A 219 -8.92 17.17 -32.52
CA LEU A 219 -8.95 18.62 -32.31
C LEU A 219 -7.54 19.23 -32.19
N GLY A 220 -6.54 18.41 -31.86
CA GLY A 220 -5.14 18.83 -31.75
C GLY A 220 -4.28 17.79 -31.02
N ARG A 221 -3.00 18.10 -30.89
CA ARG A 221 -1.97 17.30 -30.21
C ARG A 221 -1.42 18.15 -29.06
N LEU A 222 -1.67 17.74 -27.83
CA LEU A 222 -1.14 18.36 -26.63
C LEU A 222 0.16 17.63 -26.23
N GLU A 223 1.25 18.36 -26.16
CA GLU A 223 2.56 17.88 -25.72
C GLU A 223 2.97 18.65 -24.45
N ALA A 224 3.47 17.92 -23.46
CA ALA A 224 3.88 18.48 -22.17
C ALA A 224 5.26 17.94 -21.79
N VAL A 225 6.16 18.85 -21.42
CA VAL A 225 7.61 18.61 -21.26
C VAL A 225 8.08 19.31 -20.00
N VAL A 226 8.83 18.64 -19.12
CA VAL A 226 9.43 19.32 -17.96
C VAL A 226 10.79 19.93 -18.32
N SER A 227 10.97 21.19 -17.92
CA SER A 227 12.25 21.89 -18.02
C SER A 227 13.17 21.41 -16.91
N ILE A 228 14.23 20.68 -17.28
CA ILE A 228 15.41 20.28 -16.50
C ILE A 228 15.28 20.52 -14.98
N LEU A 229 14.85 19.48 -14.25
CA LEU A 229 14.84 19.51 -12.80
C LEU A 229 16.27 19.56 -12.24
N GLN A 230 16.49 20.43 -11.26
CA GLN A 230 17.55 20.21 -10.28
C GLN A 230 17.13 19.08 -9.33
N PRO A 231 18.08 18.27 -8.80
CA PRO A 231 17.76 17.28 -7.77
C PRO A 231 17.07 17.92 -6.56
N ILE A 232 16.01 17.30 -6.06
CA ILE A 232 15.33 17.77 -4.85
C ILE A 232 16.25 17.47 -3.66
N GLN A 233 16.67 18.53 -2.99
CA GLN A 233 17.53 18.46 -1.82
C GLN A 233 16.69 18.21 -0.57
N VAL A 234 16.96 17.12 0.14
CA VAL A 234 16.32 16.82 1.43
C VAL A 234 17.39 16.98 2.53
N PRO A 235 17.15 17.83 3.55
CA PRO A 235 18.08 17.97 4.67
C PRO A 235 18.25 16.64 5.41
N SER A 236 19.49 16.14 5.56
CA SER A 236 19.74 14.84 6.19
C SER A 236 19.70 14.85 7.72
N LEU A 237 19.61 16.04 8.35
CA LEU A 237 19.89 16.22 9.78
C LEU A 237 18.76 16.93 10.54
N CYS A 238 18.65 16.57 11.81
CA CYS A 238 17.47 16.74 12.66
C CYS A 238 17.08 18.21 12.97
N LEU A 239 16.06 18.72 12.28
CA LEU A 239 15.11 19.70 12.83
C LEU A 239 13.67 19.27 12.47
N PRO A 240 12.70 19.30 13.41
CA PRO A 240 11.33 18.84 13.18
C PRO A 240 10.43 19.93 12.57
N THR A 241 10.94 20.72 11.63
CA THR A 241 10.21 21.79 10.94
C THR A 241 10.67 21.93 9.49
N ASP A 242 9.65 21.94 8.62
CA ASP A 242 9.58 22.46 7.24
C ASP A 242 9.44 21.42 6.12
N THR A 243 8.33 21.57 5.38
CA THR A 243 8.09 20.85 4.12
C THR A 243 9.12 21.26 3.08
N VAL A 244 9.74 20.27 2.42
CA VAL A 244 10.67 20.54 1.32
C VAL A 244 9.84 20.98 0.11
N ASN A 245 9.80 22.30 -0.11
CA ASN A 245 9.11 22.92 -1.23
C ASN A 245 10.07 23.09 -2.41
N THR A 246 9.62 22.72 -3.61
CA THR A 246 10.33 22.97 -4.87
C THR A 246 9.33 23.30 -5.98
N ASP A 247 9.78 23.92 -7.07
CA ASP A 247 8.92 24.30 -8.20
C ASP A 247 9.33 23.57 -9.48
N VAL A 248 8.37 22.88 -10.12
CA VAL A 248 8.57 22.13 -11.35
C VAL A 248 8.10 22.95 -12.55
N ALA A 249 9.02 23.31 -13.44
CA ALA A 249 8.74 24.13 -14.62
C ALA A 249 8.23 23.30 -15.81
N LEU A 250 6.90 23.21 -15.94
CA LEU A 250 6.22 22.46 -16.99
C LEU A 250 5.99 23.34 -18.24
N GLN A 251 6.66 23.01 -19.34
CA GLN A 251 6.36 23.56 -20.66
C GLN A 251 5.25 22.78 -21.35
N LEU A 252 4.40 23.50 -22.07
CA LEU A 252 3.26 22.96 -22.79
C LEU A 252 3.30 23.43 -24.24
N ARG A 253 2.94 22.54 -25.17
CA ARG A 253 2.77 22.80 -26.60
C ARG A 253 1.42 22.24 -27.04
N PHE A 254 0.65 23.00 -27.82
CA PHE A 254 -0.56 22.50 -28.47
C PHE A 254 -0.48 22.77 -29.97
N ASP A 255 -0.40 21.70 -30.77
CA ASP A 255 -0.53 21.75 -32.22
C ASP A 255 -2.03 21.56 -32.56
N PRO A 256 -2.76 22.60 -32.99
CA PRO A 256 -4.20 22.51 -33.23
C PRO A 256 -4.51 21.77 -34.54
N VAL A 257 -5.68 21.14 -34.64
CA VAL A 257 -6.30 20.78 -35.92
C VAL A 257 -7.21 21.95 -36.35
N ARG A 258 -6.88 22.57 -37.49
CA ARG A 258 -7.50 23.83 -37.98
C ARG A 258 -7.41 24.93 -36.91
N ASP A 259 -8.33 25.89 -36.92
CA ASP A 259 -8.36 27.04 -36.00
C ASP A 259 -8.79 26.71 -34.56
N THR A 260 -8.60 25.46 -34.10
CA THR A 260 -8.96 25.05 -32.75
C THR A 260 -8.14 25.79 -31.70
N LEU A 261 -8.83 26.40 -30.73
CA LEU A 261 -8.21 27.08 -29.59
C LEU A 261 -7.61 26.07 -28.58
N PRO A 262 -6.50 26.42 -27.92
CA PRO A 262 -5.82 25.51 -26.99
C PRO A 262 -6.65 25.20 -25.73
N PRO A 263 -6.40 24.04 -25.08
CA PRO A 263 -7.12 23.64 -23.87
C PRO A 263 -6.85 24.58 -22.69
N ARG A 264 -7.86 24.75 -21.83
CA ARG A 264 -7.74 25.41 -20.54
C ARG A 264 -7.43 24.35 -19.48
N LEU A 265 -6.22 24.33 -18.94
CA LEU A 265 -5.93 23.56 -17.73
C LEU A 265 -6.67 24.16 -16.53
N ALA A 266 -7.15 23.29 -15.64
CA ALA A 266 -7.96 23.63 -14.47
C ALA A 266 -7.22 23.28 -13.17
N LYS A 267 -6.72 22.04 -13.03
CA LYS A 267 -5.93 21.60 -11.87
C LYS A 267 -4.73 20.76 -12.29
N ILE A 268 -3.72 20.71 -11.43
CA ILE A 268 -2.68 19.68 -11.41
C ILE A 268 -2.76 18.94 -10.07
N HIS A 269 -2.78 17.62 -10.14
CA HIS A 269 -2.68 16.74 -8.98
C HIS A 269 -1.30 16.04 -9.05
N PRO A 270 -0.30 16.51 -8.28
CA PRO A 270 0.99 15.84 -8.17
C PRO A 270 0.90 14.61 -7.25
N THR A 271 1.55 13.52 -7.61
CA THR A 271 1.75 12.34 -6.76
C THR A 271 3.21 11.89 -6.86
N LEU A 272 3.83 11.50 -5.74
CA LEU A 272 5.20 10.99 -5.72
C LEU A 272 5.18 9.46 -5.73
N LYS A 273 5.67 8.85 -6.82
CA LYS A 273 6.00 7.42 -6.88
C LYS A 273 7.42 7.20 -6.36
N GLN A 274 7.55 6.42 -5.29
CA GLN A 274 8.81 5.91 -4.75
C GLN A 274 8.98 4.46 -5.18
N SER A 275 9.90 4.20 -6.11
CA SER A 275 10.16 2.87 -6.65
C SER A 275 11.43 2.28 -6.05
N THR A 276 11.30 1.15 -5.35
CA THR A 276 12.43 0.36 -4.84
C THR A 276 12.53 -0.92 -5.68
N LEU A 277 13.59 -1.04 -6.48
CA LEU A 277 13.78 -2.13 -7.44
C LEU A 277 14.92 -3.04 -6.95
N PHE A 278 14.69 -4.34 -6.87
CA PHE A 278 15.62 -5.30 -6.27
C PHE A 278 15.75 -6.59 -7.09
N SER A 279 16.91 -7.23 -7.00
CA SER A 279 17.29 -8.37 -7.85
C SER A 279 18.11 -9.39 -7.06
N THR A 280 17.94 -10.68 -7.35
CA THR A 280 18.79 -11.74 -6.80
C THR A 280 20.11 -11.93 -7.56
N LYS A 281 20.20 -11.37 -8.78
CA LYS A 281 21.41 -11.26 -9.60
C LYS A 281 21.96 -9.81 -9.57
N PRO A 282 23.29 -9.59 -9.72
CA PRO A 282 23.82 -8.24 -9.94
C PRO A 282 23.19 -7.56 -11.17
N GLN A 283 22.85 -6.28 -11.05
CA GLN A 283 22.21 -5.49 -12.10
C GLN A 283 23.27 -4.92 -13.05
N ASP A 284 23.16 -5.28 -14.32
CA ASP A 284 24.07 -4.92 -15.41
C ASP A 284 23.83 -3.51 -15.98
N ASP A 285 22.59 -3.02 -15.88
CA ASP A 285 22.15 -1.67 -16.27
C ASP A 285 21.24 -1.06 -15.20
N TYR A 286 20.86 0.22 -15.35
CA TYR A 286 19.80 0.85 -14.57
C TYR A 286 18.50 0.03 -14.64
N PRO A 287 17.84 -0.26 -13.51
CA PRO A 287 16.64 -1.10 -13.54
C PRO A 287 15.43 -0.35 -14.09
N SER A 288 14.73 -0.97 -15.05
CA SER A 288 13.43 -0.52 -15.55
C SER A 288 12.32 -1.49 -15.11
N ILE A 289 11.07 -1.05 -15.21
CA ILE A 289 9.90 -1.92 -14.99
C ILE A 289 9.83 -3.01 -16.08
N ASP A 290 10.16 -2.67 -17.32
CA ASP A 290 10.23 -3.63 -18.44
C ASP A 290 11.22 -4.77 -18.17
N ASN A 291 12.38 -4.45 -17.59
CA ASN A 291 13.40 -5.45 -17.21
C ASN A 291 12.91 -6.38 -16.06
N ILE A 292 11.98 -5.93 -15.22
CA ILE A 292 11.33 -6.77 -14.20
C ILE A 292 10.23 -7.63 -14.84
N ILE A 293 9.42 -7.08 -15.74
CA ILE A 293 8.41 -7.84 -16.48
C ILE A 293 9.05 -8.99 -17.27
N ALA A 294 10.25 -8.77 -17.83
CA ALA A 294 11.03 -9.77 -18.55
C ALA A 294 11.70 -10.86 -17.68
N ASP A 295 12.04 -10.57 -16.41
CA ASP A 295 12.69 -11.52 -15.48
C ASP A 295 12.10 -11.43 -14.06
N GLN A 296 10.81 -11.75 -13.93
CA GLN A 296 10.11 -11.85 -12.64
C GLN A 296 10.67 -12.96 -11.73
N MET A 297 11.52 -13.85 -12.26
CA MET A 297 12.14 -14.97 -11.53
C MET A 297 13.39 -14.55 -10.76
N SER A 298 14.06 -13.46 -11.15
CA SER A 298 15.21 -12.92 -10.39
C SER A 298 15.16 -11.41 -10.12
N ARG A 299 14.11 -10.69 -10.54
CA ARG A 299 13.93 -9.26 -10.29
C ARG A 299 12.54 -8.98 -9.73
N GLY A 300 12.42 -7.94 -8.92
CA GLY A 300 11.16 -7.48 -8.33
C GLY A 300 11.20 -5.98 -8.00
N ALA A 301 10.04 -5.41 -7.70
CA ALA A 301 9.93 -4.03 -7.24
C ALA A 301 8.83 -3.86 -6.19
N HIS A 302 8.95 -2.77 -5.45
CA HIS A 302 7.91 -2.23 -4.58
C HIS A 302 7.78 -0.74 -4.89
N VAL A 303 6.57 -0.33 -5.28
CA VAL A 303 6.22 1.06 -5.59
C VAL A 303 5.26 1.57 -4.53
N GLN A 304 5.64 2.65 -3.86
CA GLN A 304 4.79 3.38 -2.91
C GLN A 304 4.39 4.71 -3.55
N VAL A 305 3.11 5.06 -3.51
CA VAL A 305 2.59 6.31 -4.09
C VAL A 305 2.07 7.23 -2.99
N SER A 306 2.58 8.45 -2.94
CA SER A 306 2.16 9.48 -1.98
C SER A 306 1.48 10.64 -2.72
N SER A 307 0.21 10.87 -2.45
CA SER A 307 -0.51 12.04 -2.98
C SER A 307 0.03 13.34 -2.39
N LEU A 308 0.28 14.35 -3.23
CA LEU A 308 0.74 15.67 -2.82
C LEU A 308 -0.38 16.72 -3.03
N PRO A 309 -0.27 17.93 -2.45
CA PRO A 309 -1.32 18.96 -2.57
C PRO A 309 -1.68 19.29 -4.03
N SER A 310 -2.97 19.36 -4.35
CA SER A 310 -3.43 19.69 -5.71
C SER A 310 -3.51 21.19 -5.95
N HIS A 311 -2.95 21.67 -7.05
CA HIS A 311 -2.89 23.09 -7.38
C HIS A 311 -3.91 23.45 -8.48
N THR A 312 -4.78 24.42 -8.21
CA THR A 312 -5.72 24.97 -9.20
C THR A 312 -5.03 26.07 -9.99
N ILE A 313 -5.07 26.01 -11.33
CA ILE A 313 -4.32 26.94 -12.18
C ILE A 313 -5.20 28.12 -12.59
N SER A 314 -4.88 29.31 -12.10
CA SER A 314 -5.53 30.56 -12.51
C SER A 314 -5.08 30.99 -13.91
N SER A 315 -5.79 30.51 -14.94
CA SER A 315 -5.73 30.98 -16.34
C SER A 315 -4.33 31.08 -16.98
N ILE A 316 -3.88 29.99 -17.57
CA ILE A 316 -2.64 29.97 -18.39
C ILE A 316 -2.76 30.92 -19.59
N ARG A 317 -1.70 31.69 -19.84
CA ARG A 317 -1.51 32.44 -21.09
C ARG A 317 -0.82 31.55 -22.13
N TRP A 318 -1.53 31.25 -23.21
CA TRP A 318 -0.97 30.55 -24.38
C TRP A 318 -0.44 31.57 -25.40
N THR A 319 0.83 31.46 -25.77
CA THR A 319 1.44 32.22 -26.87
C THR A 319 1.22 31.49 -28.18
N LYS A 320 0.62 32.15 -29.18
CA LYS A 320 0.47 31.60 -30.54
C LYS A 320 1.70 31.90 -31.38
N HIS A 321 2.22 30.88 -32.04
CA HIS A 321 3.34 30.96 -32.97
C HIS A 321 2.87 30.58 -34.38
N MET A 322 3.32 31.33 -35.38
CA MET A 322 3.10 31.01 -36.79
C MET A 322 4.33 30.30 -37.36
N LEU A 323 4.13 29.28 -38.19
CA LEU A 323 5.23 28.65 -38.93
C LEU A 323 5.57 29.49 -40.18
N PRO A 324 6.84 29.58 -40.59
CA PRO A 324 7.22 30.21 -41.85
C PRO A 324 6.52 29.52 -43.03
N GLN A 325 5.71 30.27 -43.77
CA GLN A 325 5.19 29.81 -45.05
C GLN A 325 6.31 29.94 -46.09
N TYR A 326 6.91 28.83 -46.50
CA TYR A 326 7.78 28.79 -47.66
C TYR A 326 6.93 28.91 -48.94
N SER A 327 6.63 30.15 -49.32
CA SER A 327 6.17 30.49 -50.67
C SER A 327 7.28 30.10 -51.66
N GLY A 328 7.07 29.02 -52.40
CA GLY A 328 8.11 28.41 -53.23
C GLY A 328 8.58 29.30 -54.37
N SER A 329 9.85 29.17 -54.71
CA SER A 329 10.45 29.68 -55.95
C SER A 329 11.20 28.55 -56.65
N SER A 330 11.06 28.46 -57.97
CA SER A 330 11.68 27.43 -58.80
C SER A 330 13.09 27.83 -59.22
N GLY A 331 14.08 27.00 -58.93
CA GLY A 331 15.45 27.13 -59.43
C GLY A 331 16.22 25.82 -59.31
N PHE A 332 16.97 25.47 -60.34
CA PHE A 332 17.99 24.43 -60.27
C PHE A 332 19.20 24.96 -59.51
N ASP A 333 19.84 24.13 -58.66
CA ASP A 333 21.18 23.64 -58.98
C ASP A 333 21.62 22.46 -58.10
N GLN A 334 22.63 21.73 -58.56
CA GLN A 334 23.30 20.68 -57.78
C GLN A 334 24.65 21.18 -57.25
N SER A 335 24.93 21.01 -55.95
CA SER A 335 26.22 20.55 -55.38
C SER A 335 26.39 20.92 -53.89
N SER A 336 27.48 20.44 -53.28
CA SER A 336 27.98 20.75 -51.93
C SER A 336 27.15 20.29 -50.71
N GLN A 337 27.55 19.12 -50.19
CA GLN A 337 27.77 18.96 -48.74
C GLN A 337 29.05 19.76 -48.34
N PRO A 338 29.28 20.16 -47.05
CA PRO A 338 29.22 19.22 -45.91
C PRO A 338 28.85 19.74 -44.50
N SER A 339 28.60 18.75 -43.62
CA SER A 339 28.94 18.70 -42.18
C SER A 339 28.14 19.48 -41.12
N SER A 340 28.03 18.83 -39.95
CA SER A 340 27.61 19.34 -38.63
C SER A 340 26.17 19.85 -38.42
N THR A 341 25.34 19.05 -37.75
CA THR A 341 24.69 19.36 -36.44
C THR A 341 23.65 18.29 -36.11
N THR A 342 23.93 17.40 -35.15
CA THR A 342 22.98 16.34 -34.72
C THR A 342 22.00 16.82 -33.64
N GLN A 343 21.17 17.80 -33.99
CA GLN A 343 19.91 18.09 -33.31
C GLN A 343 18.72 17.63 -34.17
N THR A 344 18.10 16.51 -33.81
CA THR A 344 16.79 16.01 -34.30
C THR A 344 16.51 14.67 -33.57
N GLY A 345 15.32 14.07 -33.57
CA GLY A 345 14.10 14.40 -34.32
C GLY A 345 13.00 15.06 -33.50
N LEU A 346 12.70 16.32 -33.83
CA LEU A 346 11.31 16.78 -33.86
C LEU A 346 10.80 16.51 -35.28
N SER A 347 9.79 15.66 -35.44
CA SER A 347 9.18 15.41 -36.74
C SER A 347 7.69 15.11 -36.60
N LEU A 348 6.87 16.08 -37.04
CA LEU A 348 5.74 15.93 -37.95
C LEU A 348 5.17 17.34 -38.19
N THR A 349 4.79 17.66 -39.42
CA THR A 349 4.36 19.00 -39.82
C THR A 349 2.95 19.33 -39.30
N PRO A 350 2.74 20.44 -38.57
CA PRO A 350 1.39 20.83 -38.13
C PRO A 350 0.49 21.17 -39.32
N SER A 351 -0.69 20.54 -39.37
CA SER A 351 -1.69 20.69 -40.45
C SER A 351 -2.38 22.07 -40.51
N SER A 352 -2.00 23.00 -39.62
CA SER A 352 -2.71 24.26 -39.35
C SER A 352 -1.82 25.50 -39.42
N GLY A 353 -0.55 25.36 -39.85
CA GLY A 353 0.39 26.48 -40.03
C GLY A 353 0.78 27.26 -38.77
N CYS A 354 0.30 26.85 -37.59
CA CYS A 354 0.55 27.50 -36.31
C CYS A 354 0.53 26.48 -35.16
N TYR A 355 1.09 26.86 -34.02
CA TYR A 355 1.08 26.10 -32.77
C TYR A 355 1.01 27.06 -31.57
N TYR A 356 0.62 26.56 -30.41
CA TYR A 356 0.58 27.34 -29.16
C TYR A 356 1.60 26.80 -28.17
N THR A 357 2.21 27.66 -27.35
CA THR A 357 3.01 27.25 -26.19
C THR A 357 2.61 27.96 -24.91
N ALA A 358 2.90 27.34 -23.76
CA ALA A 358 2.75 27.92 -22.44
C ALA A 358 3.79 27.35 -21.47
N SER A 359 3.92 27.99 -20.30
CA SER A 359 4.72 27.49 -19.18
C SER A 359 3.93 27.58 -17.88
N VAL A 360 4.09 26.61 -16.98
CA VAL A 360 3.43 26.51 -15.69
C VAL A 360 4.47 26.13 -14.65
N MET A 361 4.58 26.90 -13.56
CA MET A 361 5.30 26.47 -12.37
C MET A 361 4.35 25.63 -11.52
N VAL A 362 4.75 24.40 -11.21
CA VAL A 362 4.00 23.50 -10.33
C VAL A 362 4.75 23.40 -9.01
N PRO A 363 4.28 24.04 -7.93
CA PRO A 363 4.87 23.85 -6.62
C PRO A 363 4.65 22.40 -6.15
N VAL A 364 5.64 21.87 -5.43
CA VAL A 364 5.71 20.50 -4.94
C VAL A 364 6.23 20.53 -3.51
N SER A 365 5.33 20.34 -2.56
CA SER A 365 5.63 20.20 -1.13
C SER A 365 5.81 18.73 -0.78
N LEU A 366 7.05 18.27 -0.57
CA LEU A 366 7.31 16.90 -0.11
C LEU A 366 7.12 16.78 1.41
N PRO A 367 6.57 15.66 1.90
CA PRO A 367 6.45 15.40 3.33
C PRO A 367 7.83 15.21 3.97
N SER A 368 8.11 15.98 5.02
CA SER A 368 9.40 16.04 5.72
C SER A 368 9.68 14.86 6.68
N ASN A 369 9.15 13.68 6.37
CA ASN A 369 9.29 12.48 7.20
C ASN A 369 10.55 11.67 6.85
N SER A 370 11.00 10.84 7.80
CA SER A 370 12.29 10.15 7.78
C SER A 370 12.49 9.05 6.73
N ASP A 371 11.55 8.90 5.80
CA ASP A 371 11.37 7.66 5.04
C ASP A 371 11.79 7.84 3.56
N LEU A 372 11.98 9.09 3.12
CA LEU A 372 12.55 9.48 1.83
C LEU A 372 14.07 9.27 1.79
N ALA A 373 14.50 8.01 1.77
CA ALA A 373 15.91 7.66 1.54
C ALA A 373 16.41 8.22 0.20
N PRO A 374 17.66 8.71 0.09
CA PRO A 374 18.23 9.25 -1.15
C PRO A 374 18.09 8.33 -2.37
N THR A 375 18.07 8.90 -3.56
CA THR A 375 18.14 8.16 -4.82
C THR A 375 19.50 7.50 -4.96
N PHE A 376 19.54 6.17 -5.12
CA PHE A 376 20.78 5.39 -5.23
C PHE A 376 20.60 4.17 -6.16
N HIS A 377 21.71 3.68 -6.69
CA HIS A 377 21.77 2.43 -7.45
C HIS A 377 22.93 1.58 -6.93
N SER A 378 22.64 0.36 -6.48
CA SER A 378 23.63 -0.62 -6.04
C SER A 378 23.42 -1.95 -6.77
N CYS A 379 24.45 -2.78 -6.79
CA CYS A 379 24.49 -4.07 -7.50
C CYS A 379 23.21 -4.91 -7.37
N LEU A 380 22.52 -4.91 -6.22
CA LEU A 380 21.31 -5.71 -6.01
C LEU A 380 20.03 -4.87 -5.84
N VAL A 381 20.12 -3.61 -5.43
CA VAL A 381 18.98 -2.77 -5.03
C VAL A 381 19.18 -1.34 -5.53
N SER A 382 18.13 -0.74 -6.09
CA SER A 382 18.05 0.67 -6.44
C SER A 382 16.81 1.32 -5.81
N ARG A 383 16.87 2.62 -5.54
CA ARG A 383 15.68 3.44 -5.24
C ARG A 383 15.67 4.68 -6.12
N ALA A 384 14.58 4.85 -6.85
CA ALA A 384 14.31 5.98 -7.73
C ALA A 384 12.95 6.60 -7.40
N TYR A 385 12.76 7.87 -7.77
CA TYR A 385 11.48 8.56 -7.58
C TYR A 385 10.99 9.15 -8.89
N ALA A 386 9.68 9.19 -9.06
CA ALA A 386 9.02 9.91 -10.13
C ALA A 386 7.86 10.74 -9.56
N LEU A 387 7.78 12.00 -9.96
CA LEU A 387 6.63 12.86 -9.71
C LEU A 387 5.66 12.69 -10.88
N GLU A 388 4.51 12.07 -10.63
CA GLU A 388 3.42 11.96 -11.60
C GLU A 388 2.53 13.20 -11.49
N LEU A 389 2.42 13.94 -12.59
CA LEU A 389 1.60 15.15 -12.71
C LEU A 389 0.32 14.82 -13.48
N ARG A 390 -0.81 14.70 -12.77
CA ARG A 390 -2.14 14.54 -13.38
C ARG A 390 -2.73 15.92 -13.71
N LEU A 391 -2.64 16.29 -14.98
CA LEU A 391 -3.11 17.54 -15.59
C LEU A 391 -4.60 17.42 -15.93
N SER A 392 -5.48 18.23 -15.32
CA SER A 392 -6.90 18.29 -15.70
C SER A 392 -7.19 19.48 -16.62
N TYR A 393 -7.89 19.27 -17.74
CA TYR A 393 -8.17 20.31 -18.75
C TYR A 393 -9.58 20.26 -19.34
N CYS A 394 -10.08 21.42 -19.76
CA CYS A 394 -11.32 21.59 -20.54
C CYS A 394 -11.00 22.19 -21.92
N MET A 395 -11.79 21.84 -22.94
CA MET A 395 -11.76 22.57 -24.21
C MET A 395 -12.63 23.84 -24.11
N PRO A 396 -12.28 24.93 -24.82
CA PRO A 396 -13.21 26.03 -25.04
C PRO A 396 -14.55 25.52 -25.58
N ASN A 397 -15.65 26.05 -25.03
CA ASN A 397 -17.04 25.65 -25.29
C ASN A 397 -17.46 24.26 -24.76
N ALA A 398 -16.61 23.55 -24.01
CA ALA A 398 -16.99 22.32 -23.28
C ALA A 398 -17.05 22.61 -21.77
N SER A 399 -18.25 22.92 -21.25
CA SER A 399 -18.44 23.43 -19.88
C SER A 399 -18.52 22.38 -18.77
N VAL A 400 -18.77 21.10 -19.09
CA VAL A 400 -19.20 20.09 -18.10
C VAL A 400 -18.10 19.07 -17.73
N PHE A 401 -17.21 18.70 -18.64
CA PHE A 401 -16.25 17.59 -18.43
C PHE A 401 -14.79 18.03 -18.48
N GLN A 402 -14.08 17.82 -17.36
CA GLN A 402 -12.62 17.86 -17.29
C GLN A 402 -12.03 16.54 -17.81
N ARG A 403 -11.02 16.62 -18.66
CA ARG A 403 -10.19 15.46 -19.06
C ARG A 403 -8.90 15.44 -18.26
N MET A 404 -8.33 14.25 -18.11
CA MET A 404 -7.04 14.04 -17.43
C MET A 404 -5.94 13.63 -18.42
N SER A 405 -4.72 14.08 -18.16
CA SER A 405 -3.47 13.68 -18.80
C SER A 405 -2.44 13.40 -17.70
N THR A 406 -1.63 12.36 -17.82
CA THR A 406 -0.68 11.94 -16.78
C THR A 406 0.74 12.01 -17.30
N LEU A 407 1.61 12.79 -16.66
CA LEU A 407 3.02 12.96 -17.03
C LEU A 407 3.92 12.52 -15.87
N GLU A 408 4.76 11.50 -16.07
CA GLU A 408 5.75 11.07 -15.07
C GLU A 408 7.08 11.81 -15.27
N VAL A 409 7.61 12.35 -14.18
CA VAL A 409 8.78 13.24 -14.19
C VAL A 409 9.84 12.67 -13.23
N PRO A 410 11.08 12.38 -13.67
CA PRO A 410 12.09 11.80 -12.79
C PRO A 410 12.51 12.77 -11.69
N VAL A 411 12.52 12.29 -10.44
CA VAL A 411 12.99 13.02 -9.28
C VAL A 411 14.23 12.33 -8.72
N LYS A 412 15.35 13.06 -8.66
CA LYS A 412 16.52 12.65 -7.87
C LYS A 412 16.44 13.31 -6.50
N ILE A 413 16.30 12.49 -5.44
CA ILE A 413 16.40 12.94 -4.05
C ILE A 413 17.86 12.81 -3.61
N ILE A 414 18.45 13.90 -3.08
CA ILE A 414 19.79 13.86 -2.48
C ILE A 414 19.76 14.30 -1.02
N GLY A 415 20.50 13.58 -0.18
CA GLY A 415 20.72 13.95 1.22
C GLY A 415 21.85 14.96 1.36
N VAL A 416 21.61 16.04 2.13
CA VAL A 416 22.54 17.17 2.29
C VAL A 416 23.05 17.27 3.74
N SER A 417 24.36 17.47 3.91
CA SER A 417 24.97 17.83 5.19
C SER A 417 24.70 19.30 5.52
N THR A 418 24.29 19.59 6.75
CA THR A 418 24.09 20.96 7.27
C THR A 418 25.26 21.42 8.14
N LEU A 419 26.44 20.81 8.01
CA LEU A 419 27.68 21.19 8.68
C LEU A 419 28.64 21.86 7.68
N ASP A 420 29.41 22.84 8.19
CA ASP A 420 30.00 23.93 7.41
C ASP A 420 30.98 23.56 6.28
N THR A 421 31.07 24.47 5.31
CA THR A 421 32.04 24.44 4.21
C THR A 421 33.44 24.83 4.68
N SER A 422 34.23 23.86 5.18
CA SER A 422 35.68 24.07 5.38
C SER A 422 36.52 22.79 5.25
N GLY A 423 37.44 22.77 4.27
CA GLY A 423 38.64 21.94 4.28
C GLY A 423 38.57 20.59 3.56
N ASP A 424 38.97 20.56 2.29
CA ASP A 424 39.48 19.33 1.66
C ASP A 424 40.73 18.84 2.40
N ASN A 425 40.67 17.69 3.06
CA ASN A 425 41.83 16.93 3.53
C ASN A 425 41.45 15.45 3.73
N LEU A 426 41.67 14.63 2.71
CA LEU A 426 41.55 13.16 2.77
C LEU A 426 42.83 12.55 3.37
N PRO A 427 42.76 11.85 4.52
CA PRO A 427 43.93 11.14 5.06
C PRO A 427 44.25 9.90 4.22
N SER A 428 45.46 9.82 3.67
CA SER A 428 45.97 8.63 2.98
C SER A 428 46.39 7.54 3.98
N TYR A 429 45.78 6.36 3.92
CA TYR A 429 46.15 5.23 4.78
C TYR A 429 47.50 4.61 4.37
N SER A 430 48.52 4.75 5.22
CA SER A 430 49.76 3.96 5.11
C SER A 430 50.40 3.64 6.49
N SER A 431 50.37 2.36 6.84
CA SER A 431 51.33 1.64 7.71
C SER A 431 51.78 2.21 9.08
N ARG A 432 51.25 1.59 10.15
CA ARG A 432 51.91 1.14 11.41
C ARG A 432 52.32 2.14 12.52
N SER A 433 52.34 1.54 13.73
CA SER A 433 53.06 1.84 14.98
C SER A 433 52.66 3.02 15.89
N GLU A 434 52.10 2.65 17.05
CA GLU A 434 52.54 3.03 18.42
C GLU A 434 52.64 4.53 18.81
N ALA A 435 51.75 4.97 19.73
CA ALA A 435 52.15 5.63 21.00
C ALA A 435 50.97 5.81 21.98
N ALA A 436 51.23 5.54 23.26
CA ALA A 436 50.27 5.39 24.36
C ALA A 436 49.80 6.70 25.07
N CYS A 437 48.79 6.54 25.95
CA CYS A 437 48.57 7.30 27.22
C CYS A 437 48.05 8.77 27.11
N THR A 438 47.30 9.36 28.08
CA THR A 438 46.75 8.89 29.39
C THR A 438 45.64 9.84 29.92
N ALA A 439 44.85 9.38 30.91
CA ALA A 439 44.25 10.16 32.03
C ALA A 439 43.07 11.14 31.71
N LEU A 440 42.16 11.53 32.62
CA LEU A 440 41.64 11.01 33.93
C LEU A 440 40.34 11.76 34.33
N LEU A 441 39.75 11.43 35.51
CA LEU A 441 38.65 12.12 36.25
C LEU A 441 37.22 11.94 35.65
N HIS A 442 36.15 11.41 36.29
CA HIS A 442 35.73 11.11 37.69
C HIS A 442 34.81 12.21 38.33
N ILE A 443 33.78 11.77 39.09
CA ILE A 443 32.93 12.49 40.11
C ILE A 443 31.42 12.72 39.80
N SER A 444 30.57 11.90 40.46
CA SER A 444 29.24 12.23 41.08
C SER A 444 28.01 12.62 40.21
N LEU A 445 26.74 12.65 40.70
CA LEU A 445 26.16 12.37 42.05
C LEU A 445 24.73 11.72 41.97
N LEU A 446 24.22 11.27 43.13
CA LEU A 446 22.83 10.99 43.59
C LEU A 446 21.67 11.68 42.81
N CYS A 447 20.42 11.19 42.75
CA CYS A 447 19.66 10.24 43.62
C CYS A 447 18.56 9.49 42.79
N LEU A 448 17.36 9.03 43.18
CA LEU A 448 16.49 9.04 44.39
C LEU A 448 15.50 7.81 44.34
N LEU A 449 14.76 7.52 45.42
CA LEU A 449 13.73 6.46 45.62
C LEU A 449 12.83 6.87 46.82
N PRO A 450 11.73 6.16 47.23
CA PRO A 450 10.78 5.27 46.53
C PRO A 450 9.29 5.66 46.86
N ARG A 451 8.29 4.80 46.52
CA ARG A 451 7.36 4.18 47.51
C ARG A 451 6.34 3.20 46.87
N ILE A 452 5.65 2.45 47.74
CA ILE A 452 4.75 1.30 47.46
C ILE A 452 3.49 1.44 48.34
N THR A 453 2.31 1.00 47.85
CA THR A 453 1.09 0.44 48.53
C THR A 453 -0.17 0.75 47.68
N LEU A 454 -1.30 0.02 47.68
CA LEU A 454 -1.72 -1.20 48.41
C LEU A 454 -2.69 -2.06 47.54
N HIS A 455 -3.37 -3.05 48.13
CA HIS A 455 -4.13 -4.12 47.46
C HIS A 455 -5.66 -3.96 47.60
N ASN A 456 -6.46 -4.51 46.67
CA ASN A 456 -7.92 -4.73 46.85
C ASN A 456 -8.33 -6.06 46.16
N PRO A 457 -9.22 -6.92 46.72
CA PRO A 457 -9.22 -8.35 46.37
C PRO A 457 -10.32 -8.86 45.41
N ASP A 458 -11.32 -8.06 45.04
CA ASP A 458 -12.58 -8.59 44.45
C ASP A 458 -12.53 -9.02 42.97
N GLN A 459 -11.50 -8.64 42.19
CA GLN A 459 -11.40 -9.02 40.77
C GLN A 459 -11.09 -10.51 40.52
N LYS A 460 -10.66 -11.27 41.54
CA LYS A 460 -10.19 -12.66 41.33
C LYS A 460 -11.29 -13.65 40.93
N THR A 461 -12.55 -13.40 41.27
CA THR A 461 -13.65 -14.34 41.00
C THR A 461 -13.99 -14.43 39.52
N LEU A 462 -13.80 -13.36 38.73
CA LEU A 462 -14.00 -13.39 37.28
C LEU A 462 -12.81 -14.03 36.54
N ALA A 463 -11.58 -13.70 36.95
CA ALA A 463 -10.35 -14.18 36.30
C ALA A 463 -10.20 -15.72 36.35
N VAL A 464 -10.74 -16.38 37.39
CA VAL A 464 -10.63 -17.83 37.60
C VAL A 464 -11.61 -18.65 36.71
N HIS A 465 -12.49 -18.00 35.94
CA HIS A 465 -13.35 -18.67 34.93
C HIS A 465 -13.00 -18.35 33.47
N GLN A 466 -11.95 -17.55 33.20
CA GLN A 466 -11.43 -17.36 31.84
C GLN A 466 -10.53 -18.53 31.37
N ALA A 467 -10.13 -19.44 32.27
CA ALA A 467 -9.29 -20.59 31.92
C ALA A 467 -10.09 -21.73 31.26
N LYS A 468 -9.84 -21.96 29.95
CA LYS A 468 -10.41 -22.98 29.02
C LYS A 468 -11.54 -22.55 28.07
N MET A 469 -11.80 -21.26 27.89
CA MET A 469 -12.67 -20.79 26.80
C MET A 469 -11.83 -20.48 25.55
N ASN A 470 -11.70 -21.47 24.65
CA ASN A 470 -11.03 -21.31 23.37
C ASN A 470 -11.90 -20.49 22.40
N ASN A 471 -11.29 -19.56 21.65
CA ASN A 471 -12.00 -18.74 20.67
C ASN A 471 -12.01 -19.45 19.30
N THR A 472 -13.02 -20.30 19.05
CA THR A 472 -13.21 -20.94 17.74
C THR A 472 -13.50 -19.89 16.67
N ALA A 473 -12.80 -19.99 15.53
CA ALA A 473 -12.83 -19.04 14.43
C ALA A 473 -12.72 -19.70 13.06
N LEU A 474 -13.24 -19.05 12.01
CA LEU A 474 -12.97 -19.39 10.61
C LEU A 474 -11.79 -18.55 10.12
N TYR A 475 -10.74 -19.21 9.63
CA TYR A 475 -9.43 -18.60 9.37
C TYR A 475 -8.95 -18.91 7.94
N ALA A 476 -8.26 -17.95 7.32
CA ALA A 476 -7.47 -18.17 6.11
C ALA A 476 -5.97 -18.11 6.46
N ASN A 477 -5.22 -19.15 6.11
CA ASN A 477 -3.80 -19.27 6.45
C ASN A 477 -2.88 -18.47 5.52
N GLU A 478 -1.57 -18.72 5.58
CA GLU A 478 -0.56 -18.06 4.75
C GLU A 478 -0.60 -18.45 3.26
N ASN A 479 -1.03 -19.68 2.96
CA ASN A 479 -1.26 -20.15 1.58
C ASN A 479 -2.56 -19.59 0.99
N GLY A 480 -3.56 -19.37 1.85
CA GLY A 480 -4.94 -18.99 1.50
C GLY A 480 -5.95 -20.12 1.63
N GLU A 481 -5.52 -21.24 2.21
CA GLU A 481 -6.38 -22.36 2.57
C GLU A 481 -7.23 -21.97 3.78
N LEU A 482 -8.47 -22.45 3.80
CA LEU A 482 -9.46 -22.12 4.83
C LEU A 482 -9.51 -23.23 5.88
N CYS A 483 -9.53 -22.86 7.16
CA CYS A 483 -9.58 -23.84 8.25
C CYS A 483 -10.32 -23.34 9.50
N GLY A 484 -10.86 -24.27 10.27
CA GLY A 484 -11.37 -24.03 11.61
C GLY A 484 -10.19 -23.87 12.60
N ARG A 485 -10.07 -22.70 13.21
CA ARG A 485 -9.00 -22.37 14.15
C ARG A 485 -9.53 -22.31 15.58
N ARG A 486 -8.94 -23.08 16.50
CA ARG A 486 -9.42 -23.26 17.89
C ARG A 486 -8.38 -22.91 18.96
N ASP A 487 -7.25 -22.30 18.60
CA ASP A 487 -6.15 -21.90 19.50
C ASP A 487 -6.07 -20.37 19.74
N LEU A 488 -6.97 -19.58 19.16
CA LEU A 488 -6.95 -18.12 19.34
C LEU A 488 -7.30 -17.74 20.80
N PRO A 489 -6.61 -16.73 21.37
CA PRO A 489 -7.02 -16.14 22.63
C PRO A 489 -8.32 -15.35 22.46
N ILE A 490 -9.05 -15.18 23.57
CA ILE A 490 -10.12 -14.17 23.65
C ILE A 490 -9.43 -12.79 23.58
N PRO A 491 -9.81 -11.90 22.64
CA PRO A 491 -9.23 -10.57 22.57
C PRO A 491 -9.52 -9.77 23.84
N GLN A 492 -8.65 -8.82 24.16
CA GLN A 492 -8.88 -7.84 25.23
C GLN A 492 -9.14 -6.49 24.56
N PRO A 493 -10.05 -5.65 25.09
CA PRO A 493 -10.24 -4.30 24.59
C PRO A 493 -8.96 -3.50 24.82
N ILE A 494 -8.59 -2.70 23.82
CA ILE A 494 -7.56 -1.68 23.91
C ILE A 494 -8.21 -0.29 23.85
N GLU A 495 -7.42 0.75 24.09
CA GLU A 495 -7.87 2.14 23.91
C GLU A 495 -8.49 2.35 22.51
N GLY A 496 -9.74 2.81 22.48
CA GLY A 496 -10.56 2.96 21.27
C GLY A 496 -11.42 1.76 20.86
N GLU A 497 -11.42 0.64 21.60
CA GLU A 497 -12.17 -0.58 21.25
C GLU A 497 -13.21 -1.04 22.29
N ILE A 498 -14.21 -1.79 21.81
CA ILE A 498 -15.27 -2.44 22.57
C ILE A 498 -15.19 -3.97 22.39
N LEU A 499 -15.31 -4.73 23.50
CA LEU A 499 -15.28 -6.19 23.51
C LEU A 499 -16.70 -6.76 23.38
N ILE A 500 -16.89 -7.66 22.42
CA ILE A 500 -18.20 -8.22 22.06
C ILE A 500 -18.12 -9.75 21.97
N GLN A 501 -19.01 -10.44 22.69
CA GLN A 501 -19.32 -11.85 22.47
C GLN A 501 -20.18 -11.97 21.21
N VAL A 502 -19.70 -12.68 20.20
CA VAL A 502 -20.44 -12.88 18.96
C VAL A 502 -21.55 -13.92 19.20
N LEU A 503 -22.77 -13.60 18.75
CA LEU A 503 -23.93 -14.50 18.80
C LEU A 503 -24.29 -15.01 17.40
N PHE A 504 -24.16 -14.15 16.39
CA PHE A 504 -24.47 -14.45 14.99
C PHE A 504 -23.53 -13.68 14.05
N THR A 505 -23.20 -14.25 12.88
CA THR A 505 -22.44 -13.56 11.82
C THR A 505 -23.04 -13.81 10.45
N GLY A 506 -23.36 -12.75 9.72
CA GLY A 506 -23.80 -12.85 8.33
C GLY A 506 -22.65 -13.27 7.41
N VAL A 507 -22.92 -14.22 6.52
CA VAL A 507 -21.96 -14.69 5.52
C VAL A 507 -22.11 -13.91 4.22
N ASN A 508 -21.01 -13.57 3.56
CA ASN A 508 -21.00 -12.86 2.27
C ASN A 508 -20.05 -13.52 1.26
N ARG A 509 -20.34 -13.37 -0.03
CA ARG A 509 -19.43 -13.78 -1.12
C ARG A 509 -18.04 -13.15 -0.97
N SER A 510 -17.96 -11.93 -0.42
CA SER A 510 -16.72 -11.22 -0.12
C SER A 510 -15.82 -11.89 0.91
N ASP A 511 -16.36 -12.68 1.85
CA ASP A 511 -15.56 -13.37 2.87
C ASP A 511 -14.61 -14.40 2.24
N ILE A 512 -15.06 -15.05 1.16
CA ILE A 512 -14.29 -16.01 0.36
C ILE A 512 -13.54 -15.34 -0.79
N THR A 513 -14.17 -14.45 -1.57
CA THR A 513 -13.48 -13.84 -2.73
C THR A 513 -12.33 -12.94 -2.30
N SER A 514 -12.36 -12.33 -1.12
CA SER A 514 -11.19 -11.58 -0.62
C SER A 514 -9.97 -12.46 -0.32
N VAL A 515 -10.16 -13.77 -0.09
CA VAL A 515 -9.07 -14.77 0.02
C VAL A 515 -8.71 -15.34 -1.35
N LYS A 516 -9.69 -15.88 -2.09
CA LYS A 516 -9.48 -16.57 -3.38
C LYS A 516 -9.03 -15.61 -4.50
N LEU A 517 -9.52 -14.36 -4.54
CA LEU A 517 -9.32 -13.40 -5.64
C LEU A 517 -8.59 -12.10 -5.25
N LEU A 518 -8.54 -11.72 -3.97
CA LEU A 518 -7.94 -10.43 -3.53
C LEU A 518 -6.75 -10.61 -2.56
N GLY A 519 -6.17 -11.82 -2.50
CA GLY A 519 -4.88 -12.07 -1.83
C GLY A 519 -4.88 -12.00 -0.29
N SER A 520 -6.04 -11.98 0.38
CA SER A 520 -6.09 -11.97 1.86
C SER A 520 -5.51 -13.26 2.44
N ARG A 521 -4.59 -13.14 3.40
CA ARG A 521 -3.88 -14.25 4.07
C ARG A 521 -3.77 -13.99 5.57
N ASN A 522 -3.53 -15.03 6.35
CA ASN A 522 -3.30 -14.99 7.80
C ASN A 522 -4.33 -14.15 8.58
N ARG A 523 -5.63 -14.39 8.33
CA ARG A 523 -6.71 -13.59 8.93
C ARG A 523 -7.93 -14.42 9.35
N VAL A 524 -8.68 -13.91 10.31
CA VAL A 524 -10.04 -14.38 10.62
C VAL A 524 -11.03 -13.80 9.58
N LEU A 525 -11.95 -14.64 9.11
CA LEU A 525 -12.98 -14.31 8.12
C LEU A 525 -14.16 -13.53 8.75
N GLY A 526 -15.12 -13.12 7.92
CA GLY A 526 -16.34 -12.44 8.37
C GLY A 526 -16.17 -10.93 8.57
N ASN A 527 -17.18 -10.17 8.15
CA ASN A 527 -17.30 -8.73 8.43
C ASN A 527 -18.56 -8.40 9.25
N ASP A 528 -19.72 -8.99 8.92
CA ASP A 528 -20.99 -8.74 9.62
C ASP A 528 -21.04 -9.48 10.97
N PHE A 529 -21.62 -8.86 12.00
CA PHE A 529 -21.91 -9.52 13.28
C PHE A 529 -23.20 -9.02 13.94
N CYS A 530 -23.74 -9.85 14.84
CA CYS A 530 -24.58 -9.46 15.96
C CYS A 530 -24.06 -10.18 17.22
N GLY A 531 -23.98 -9.47 18.33
CA GLY A 531 -23.33 -9.93 19.55
C GLY A 531 -23.81 -9.21 20.81
N ARG A 532 -23.27 -9.62 21.95
CA ARG A 532 -23.47 -8.97 23.25
C ARG A 532 -22.21 -8.21 23.65
N VAL A 533 -22.35 -6.95 24.06
CA VAL A 533 -21.25 -6.18 24.66
C VAL A 533 -20.84 -6.84 25.98
N LEU A 534 -19.54 -7.09 26.15
CA LEU A 534 -18.96 -7.62 27.40
C LEU A 534 -18.20 -6.55 28.18
N ASP A 535 -17.41 -5.73 27.50
CA ASP A 535 -16.60 -4.68 28.12
C ASP A 535 -16.47 -3.46 27.19
N VAL A 536 -16.54 -2.29 27.79
CA VAL A 536 -16.44 -0.96 27.16
C VAL A 536 -15.28 -0.14 27.72
N SER A 537 -14.45 -0.72 28.60
CA SER A 537 -13.34 -0.04 29.30
C SER A 537 -12.29 0.60 28.40
N GLY A 538 -12.22 0.21 27.13
CA GLY A 538 -11.39 0.86 26.11
C GLY A 538 -11.94 2.20 25.58
N LEU A 539 -13.18 2.57 25.91
CA LEU A 539 -13.86 3.77 25.42
C LEU A 539 -13.97 4.84 26.52
N ALA A 540 -13.56 6.07 26.21
CA ALA A 540 -13.65 7.21 27.14
C ALA A 540 -15.09 7.73 27.27
N ASP A 541 -15.75 8.00 26.14
CA ASP A 541 -17.15 8.41 26.04
C ASP A 541 -17.90 7.42 25.15
N THR A 542 -18.97 6.81 25.66
CA THR A 542 -19.73 5.77 24.93
C THR A 542 -21.20 5.73 25.37
N ALA A 543 -22.08 5.36 24.43
CA ALA A 543 -23.48 5.06 24.68
C ALA A 543 -23.77 3.54 24.81
N PHE A 544 -22.72 2.71 24.70
CA PHE A 544 -22.80 1.25 24.87
C PHE A 544 -22.51 0.84 26.31
N GLU A 545 -23.23 -0.17 26.79
CA GLU A 545 -23.13 -0.72 28.14
C GLU A 545 -22.95 -2.26 28.09
N PRO A 546 -22.18 -2.86 29.01
CA PRO A 546 -22.09 -4.32 29.14
C PRO A 546 -23.47 -4.97 29.28
N GLY A 547 -23.78 -5.91 28.38
CA GLY A 547 -25.09 -6.54 28.28
C GLY A 547 -25.91 -6.13 27.05
N ASP A 548 -25.64 -4.97 26.43
CA ASP A 548 -26.28 -4.52 25.19
C ASP A 548 -26.21 -5.61 24.09
N ILE A 549 -27.28 -5.73 23.29
CA ILE A 549 -27.23 -6.46 22.01
C ILE A 549 -26.90 -5.46 20.90
N VAL A 550 -25.81 -5.72 20.20
CA VAL A 550 -25.24 -4.84 19.17
C VAL A 550 -24.96 -5.58 17.88
N ALA A 551 -25.08 -4.90 16.75
CA ALA A 551 -24.72 -5.41 15.44
C ALA A 551 -23.91 -4.38 14.66
N GLY A 552 -23.14 -4.82 13.66
CA GLY A 552 -22.21 -3.96 12.95
C GLY A 552 -21.51 -4.65 11.79
N TYR A 553 -20.59 -3.91 11.16
CA TYR A 553 -19.54 -4.48 10.31
C TYR A 553 -18.17 -4.04 10.80
N THR A 554 -17.19 -4.91 10.58
CA THR A 554 -15.79 -4.61 10.85
C THR A 554 -15.07 -4.14 9.58
N ILE A 555 -13.91 -3.48 9.74
CA ILE A 555 -13.11 -3.00 8.61
C ILE A 555 -12.70 -4.19 7.74
N ALA A 556 -12.91 -4.10 6.43
CA ALA A 556 -12.72 -5.20 5.48
C ALA A 556 -11.32 -5.25 4.83
N ASN A 557 -10.44 -4.29 5.15
CA ASN A 557 -9.09 -4.19 4.58
C ASN A 557 -8.18 -5.37 4.97
N HIS A 558 -7.18 -5.62 4.11
CA HIS A 558 -6.25 -6.76 4.19
C HIS A 558 -5.46 -6.82 5.50
N ASP A 559 -5.04 -5.65 5.99
CA ASP A 559 -4.12 -5.44 7.11
C ASP A 559 -4.77 -5.44 8.50
N ARG A 560 -6.08 -5.73 8.57
CA ARG A 560 -6.85 -5.65 9.83
C ARG A 560 -6.34 -6.63 10.90
N PRO A 561 -6.37 -6.25 12.20
CA PRO A 561 -6.10 -7.17 13.30
C PRO A 561 -7.00 -8.42 13.31
N LEU A 562 -6.48 -9.57 13.75
CA LEU A 562 -7.24 -10.82 13.87
C LEU A 562 -8.53 -10.68 14.69
N ARG A 563 -8.51 -9.82 15.72
CA ARG A 563 -9.65 -9.50 16.60
C ARG A 563 -10.81 -8.78 15.90
N TYR A 564 -10.64 -8.35 14.64
CA TYR A 564 -11.68 -7.71 13.81
C TYR A 564 -12.43 -8.69 12.89
N GLY A 565 -11.95 -9.91 12.66
CA GLY A 565 -12.70 -10.86 11.81
C GLY A 565 -13.95 -11.36 12.54
N SER A 566 -15.13 -11.21 11.96
CA SER A 566 -16.37 -11.48 12.71
C SER A 566 -16.65 -12.96 12.93
N HIS A 567 -16.19 -13.86 12.07
CA HIS A 567 -16.38 -15.31 12.19
C HIS A 567 -15.50 -15.93 13.27
N GLN A 568 -15.62 -15.46 14.51
CA GLN A 568 -15.05 -16.03 15.73
C GLN A 568 -15.96 -15.74 16.93
N SER A 569 -15.75 -16.43 18.05
CA SER A 569 -16.65 -16.34 19.21
C SER A 569 -16.57 -14.98 19.96
N TYR A 570 -15.45 -14.26 19.86
CA TYR A 570 -15.23 -12.97 20.52
C TYR A 570 -14.44 -12.00 19.64
N ILE A 571 -14.92 -10.77 19.50
CA ILE A 571 -14.26 -9.69 18.74
C ILE A 571 -13.99 -8.47 19.63
N SER A 572 -12.96 -7.71 19.27
CA SER A 572 -12.68 -6.40 19.86
C SER A 572 -12.36 -5.44 18.72
N ILE A 573 -13.15 -4.36 18.61
CA ILE A 573 -13.22 -3.49 17.42
C ILE A 573 -13.54 -2.03 17.82
N PRO A 574 -13.23 -1.04 16.96
CA PRO A 574 -13.69 0.34 17.16
C PRO A 574 -15.21 0.47 17.04
N PRO A 575 -15.88 1.30 17.88
CA PRO A 575 -17.35 1.36 17.96
C PRO A 575 -18.04 2.08 16.79
N LYS A 576 -17.28 2.72 15.89
CA LYS A 576 -17.75 3.60 14.80
C LYS A 576 -18.87 2.99 13.94
N ASN A 577 -18.79 1.70 13.65
CA ASN A 577 -19.64 1.00 12.68
C ASN A 577 -20.59 -0.01 13.37
N ILE A 578 -21.05 0.33 14.59
CA ILE A 578 -21.89 -0.50 15.46
C ILE A 578 -23.19 0.23 15.81
N PHE A 579 -24.31 -0.50 15.90
CA PHE A 579 -25.59 -0.01 16.40
C PHE A 579 -26.17 -0.96 17.46
N LYS A 580 -26.95 -0.44 18.42
CA LYS A 580 -27.78 -1.27 19.32
C LYS A 580 -28.96 -1.87 18.53
N VAL A 581 -29.17 -3.17 18.61
CA VAL A 581 -30.19 -3.86 17.80
C VAL A 581 -31.60 -3.51 18.31
N PRO A 582 -32.48 -2.91 17.49
CA PRO A 582 -33.85 -2.60 17.90
C PRO A 582 -34.71 -3.85 18.11
N GLU A 583 -35.69 -3.79 19.01
CA GLU A 583 -36.53 -4.94 19.39
C GLU A 583 -37.32 -5.55 18.21
N ASN A 584 -37.62 -4.77 17.17
CA ASN A 584 -38.29 -5.25 15.94
C ASN A 584 -37.35 -5.98 14.96
N VAL A 585 -36.05 -6.09 15.26
CA VAL A 585 -35.04 -6.73 14.40
C VAL A 585 -34.49 -7.98 15.11
N PRO A 586 -34.82 -9.20 14.64
CA PRO A 586 -34.28 -10.42 15.26
C PRO A 586 -32.74 -10.45 15.17
N PRO A 587 -32.00 -10.91 16.20
CA PRO A 587 -30.54 -10.85 16.23
C PRO A 587 -29.82 -11.52 15.04
N ALA A 588 -30.34 -12.64 14.53
CA ALA A 588 -29.81 -13.28 13.32
C ALA A 588 -30.01 -12.40 12.07
N ASN A 589 -31.16 -11.73 11.94
CA ASN A 589 -31.42 -10.77 10.87
C ASN A 589 -30.51 -9.54 10.99
N ALA A 590 -30.24 -9.05 12.20
CA ALA A 590 -29.30 -7.94 12.43
C ALA A 590 -27.88 -8.29 11.93
N ALA A 591 -27.38 -9.50 12.24
CA ALA A 591 -26.14 -10.02 11.68
C ALA A 591 -26.18 -10.21 10.15
N GLY A 592 -27.38 -10.35 9.57
CA GLY A 592 -27.59 -10.51 8.14
C GLY A 592 -27.69 -9.20 7.34
N LEU A 593 -27.87 -8.05 7.99
CA LEU A 593 -28.29 -6.80 7.34
C LEU A 593 -27.15 -5.91 6.83
N MET A 594 -26.06 -5.80 7.58
CA MET A 594 -25.11 -4.69 7.43
C MET A 594 -24.48 -4.59 6.03
N THR A 595 -23.64 -5.56 5.63
CA THR A 595 -22.97 -5.52 4.31
C THR A 595 -23.97 -5.39 3.15
N VAL A 596 -25.13 -6.05 3.22
CA VAL A 596 -26.09 -6.10 2.09
C VAL A 596 -26.88 -4.80 1.92
N VAL A 597 -27.28 -4.15 3.02
CA VAL A 597 -27.93 -2.82 2.98
C VAL A 597 -26.92 -1.75 2.58
N GLN A 598 -25.70 -1.77 3.12
CA GLN A 598 -24.66 -0.81 2.75
C GLN A 598 -24.28 -0.94 1.26
N THR A 599 -24.16 -2.16 0.73
CA THR A 599 -23.88 -2.40 -0.71
C THR A 599 -25.03 -1.89 -1.58
N ALA A 600 -26.29 -2.08 -1.16
CA ALA A 600 -27.45 -1.55 -1.89
C ALA A 600 -27.52 -0.01 -1.86
N ASN A 601 -27.21 0.62 -0.71
CA ASN A 601 -27.11 2.08 -0.60
C ASN A 601 -26.01 2.65 -1.51
N ASP A 602 -24.84 2.02 -1.56
CA ASP A 602 -23.73 2.48 -2.42
C ASP A 602 -24.07 2.34 -3.91
N ALA A 603 -24.83 1.31 -4.30
CA ALA A 603 -25.35 1.17 -5.65
C ALA A 603 -26.30 2.33 -6.02
N LEU A 604 -27.20 2.72 -5.13
CA LEU A 604 -28.08 3.88 -5.34
C LEU A 604 -27.29 5.18 -5.50
N LEU A 605 -26.31 5.44 -4.63
CA LEU A 605 -25.48 6.66 -4.71
C LEU A 605 -24.58 6.70 -5.96
N ASN A 606 -24.01 5.56 -6.37
CA ASN A 606 -23.30 5.43 -7.66
C ASN A 606 -24.21 5.74 -8.86
N LEU A 607 -25.47 5.32 -8.79
CA LEU A 607 -26.52 5.61 -9.79
C LEU A 607 -27.15 7.01 -9.63
N HIS A 608 -26.60 7.85 -8.73
CA HIS A 608 -27.03 9.21 -8.41
C HIS A 608 -28.47 9.32 -7.86
N LEU A 609 -29.01 8.21 -7.35
CA LEU A 609 -30.32 8.14 -6.72
C LEU A 609 -30.26 8.59 -5.24
N PRO A 610 -31.35 9.18 -4.70
CA PRO A 610 -31.44 9.44 -3.27
C PRO A 610 -31.49 8.13 -2.46
N LEU A 611 -31.25 8.23 -1.16
CA LEU A 611 -31.55 7.19 -0.18
C LEU A 611 -32.88 7.51 0.53
N PRO A 612 -33.52 6.56 1.26
CA PRO A 612 -34.82 6.78 1.89
C PRO A 612 -34.84 7.94 2.89
N SER A 613 -33.73 8.14 3.61
CA SER A 613 -33.49 9.27 4.53
C SER A 613 -33.35 10.63 3.82
N MET A 614 -33.22 10.66 2.50
CA MET A 614 -32.94 11.86 1.69
C MET A 614 -34.10 12.26 0.77
N THR A 615 -35.17 11.45 0.67
CA THR A 615 -36.19 11.67 -0.35
C THR A 615 -37.07 12.90 -0.07
N GLN A 616 -37.43 13.62 -1.14
CA GLN A 616 -38.35 14.76 -1.11
C GLN A 616 -39.61 14.52 -1.96
N GLY A 617 -39.76 13.32 -2.53
CA GLY A 617 -40.86 12.95 -3.42
C GLY A 617 -40.57 11.66 -4.20
N PRO A 618 -41.44 11.24 -5.13
CA PRO A 618 -41.17 10.10 -6.00
C PRO A 618 -39.96 10.35 -6.89
N THR A 619 -39.07 9.37 -7.03
CA THR A 619 -37.95 9.43 -7.97
C THR A 619 -38.37 8.89 -9.34
N ASP A 620 -38.25 9.71 -10.39
CA ASP A 620 -38.58 9.32 -11.76
C ASP A 620 -37.46 8.48 -12.42
N GLY A 621 -37.85 7.59 -13.33
CA GLY A 621 -36.96 6.70 -14.07
C GLY A 621 -37.31 5.21 -13.91
N VAL A 622 -36.45 4.36 -14.48
CA VAL A 622 -36.62 2.89 -14.50
C VAL A 622 -35.42 2.22 -13.87
N PHE A 623 -35.65 1.31 -12.92
CA PHE A 623 -34.59 0.46 -12.37
C PHE A 623 -34.60 -0.91 -13.06
N VAL A 624 -33.45 -1.37 -13.54
CA VAL A 624 -33.23 -2.74 -14.06
C VAL A 624 -32.21 -3.47 -13.20
N ILE A 625 -32.62 -4.49 -12.45
CA ILE A 625 -31.75 -5.24 -11.53
C ILE A 625 -31.49 -6.64 -12.10
N ALA A 626 -30.29 -6.86 -12.62
CA ALA A 626 -29.86 -8.20 -13.02
C ALA A 626 -29.47 -9.00 -11.77
N GLY A 627 -30.16 -10.13 -11.53
CA GLY A 627 -29.99 -10.92 -10.31
C GLY A 627 -30.79 -10.40 -9.11
N GLY A 628 -32.04 -9.96 -9.31
CA GLY A 628 -32.91 -9.43 -8.26
C GLY A 628 -33.15 -10.37 -7.06
N ALA A 629 -32.90 -11.67 -7.22
CA ALA A 629 -33.01 -12.69 -6.15
C ALA A 629 -31.76 -12.82 -5.24
N THR A 630 -30.67 -12.08 -5.47
CA THR A 630 -29.56 -12.01 -4.50
C THR A 630 -29.96 -11.14 -3.30
N THR A 631 -29.28 -11.28 -2.17
CA THR A 631 -29.60 -10.48 -0.96
C THR A 631 -29.43 -8.98 -1.18
N VAL A 632 -28.47 -8.57 -2.05
CA VAL A 632 -28.33 -7.17 -2.45
C VAL A 632 -29.45 -6.77 -3.41
N GLY A 633 -29.81 -7.61 -4.40
CA GLY A 633 -30.97 -7.36 -5.28
C GLY A 633 -32.27 -7.16 -4.50
N ILE A 634 -32.56 -8.06 -3.56
CA ILE A 634 -33.69 -7.98 -2.61
C ILE A 634 -33.67 -6.68 -1.79
N SER A 635 -32.49 -6.20 -1.40
CA SER A 635 -32.33 -4.95 -0.66
C SER A 635 -32.57 -3.74 -1.57
N THR A 636 -31.97 -3.71 -2.77
CA THR A 636 -32.13 -2.64 -3.76
C THR A 636 -33.58 -2.50 -4.23
N ILE A 637 -34.32 -3.59 -4.46
CA ILE A 637 -35.76 -3.54 -4.83
C ILE A 637 -36.57 -2.74 -3.79
N GLN A 638 -36.38 -3.06 -2.51
CA GLN A 638 -37.14 -2.42 -1.43
C GLN A 638 -36.72 -0.96 -1.21
N LEU A 639 -35.43 -0.66 -1.33
CA LEU A 639 -34.91 0.71 -1.24
C LEU A 639 -35.38 1.57 -2.43
N ALA A 640 -35.27 1.07 -3.67
CA ALA A 640 -35.78 1.72 -4.88
C ALA A 640 -37.28 2.02 -4.80
N ARG A 641 -38.08 1.07 -4.27
CA ARG A 641 -39.50 1.28 -3.97
C ARG A 641 -39.71 2.40 -2.96
N SER A 642 -38.93 2.44 -1.87
CA SER A 642 -39.10 3.44 -0.80
C SER A 642 -38.73 4.87 -1.22
N ILE A 643 -37.82 5.05 -2.20
CA ILE A 643 -37.57 6.35 -2.84
C ILE A 643 -38.55 6.66 -3.99
N GLY A 644 -39.58 5.84 -4.16
CA GLY A 644 -40.72 6.08 -5.05
C GLY A 644 -40.51 5.75 -6.52
N ILE A 645 -39.49 4.96 -6.88
CA ILE A 645 -39.31 4.48 -8.26
C ILE A 645 -40.47 3.54 -8.62
N LYS A 646 -41.21 3.90 -9.68
CA LYS A 646 -42.46 3.23 -10.08
C LYS A 646 -42.27 2.05 -11.04
N SER A 647 -41.06 1.86 -11.58
CA SER A 647 -40.74 0.72 -12.45
C SER A 647 -39.43 0.08 -12.02
N ILE A 648 -39.51 -1.16 -11.53
CA ILE A 648 -38.40 -1.95 -11.01
C ILE A 648 -38.46 -3.31 -11.72
N ILE A 649 -37.75 -3.39 -12.84
CA ILE A 649 -37.62 -4.58 -13.68
C ILE A 649 -36.48 -5.44 -13.11
N VAL A 650 -36.69 -6.75 -12.93
CA VAL A 650 -35.69 -7.64 -12.32
C VAL A 650 -35.50 -8.92 -13.10
N THR A 651 -34.28 -9.47 -13.11
CA THR A 651 -34.02 -10.82 -13.61
C THR A 651 -33.79 -11.80 -12.47
N ALA A 652 -34.49 -12.94 -12.51
CA ALA A 652 -34.45 -13.98 -11.47
C ALA A 652 -35.03 -15.30 -12.00
N SER A 653 -34.81 -16.41 -11.28
CA SER A 653 -35.48 -17.68 -11.61
C SER A 653 -37.00 -17.58 -11.38
N PRO A 654 -37.86 -18.21 -12.22
CA PRO A 654 -39.31 -18.10 -12.15
C PRO A 654 -39.91 -18.37 -10.77
N GLY A 655 -39.45 -19.42 -10.07
CA GLY A 655 -39.85 -19.77 -8.70
C GLY A 655 -39.40 -18.79 -7.60
N ARG A 656 -39.04 -17.54 -7.98
CA ARG A 656 -38.75 -16.40 -7.11
C ARG A 656 -39.55 -15.14 -7.48
N HIS A 657 -40.23 -15.10 -8.62
CA HIS A 657 -40.87 -13.90 -9.17
C HIS A 657 -41.92 -13.30 -8.23
N GLU A 658 -42.88 -14.12 -7.77
CA GLU A 658 -43.93 -13.73 -6.80
C GLU A 658 -43.36 -13.07 -5.52
N LEU A 659 -42.24 -13.59 -4.99
CA LEU A 659 -41.60 -12.99 -3.83
C LEU A 659 -41.01 -11.61 -4.16
N LEU A 660 -40.32 -11.47 -5.29
CA LEU A 660 -39.72 -10.20 -5.71
C LEU A 660 -40.79 -9.14 -6.00
N GLU A 661 -41.92 -9.54 -6.58
CA GLU A 661 -43.10 -8.70 -6.76
C GLU A 661 -43.65 -8.22 -5.41
N SER A 662 -43.81 -9.11 -4.43
CA SER A 662 -44.23 -8.73 -3.07
C SER A 662 -43.26 -7.75 -2.36
N LEU A 663 -42.00 -7.68 -2.81
CA LEU A 663 -40.96 -6.79 -2.28
C LEU A 663 -40.86 -5.46 -3.04
N GLY A 664 -41.45 -5.36 -4.24
CA GLY A 664 -41.49 -4.13 -5.04
C GLY A 664 -41.10 -4.24 -6.51
N ALA A 665 -40.70 -5.41 -7.01
CA ALA A 665 -40.47 -5.59 -8.43
C ALA A 665 -41.79 -5.44 -9.22
N THR A 666 -41.76 -4.71 -10.33
CA THR A 666 -42.96 -4.47 -11.17
C THR A 666 -43.01 -5.38 -12.39
N ARG A 667 -41.87 -5.93 -12.83
CA ARG A 667 -41.77 -7.03 -13.79
C ARG A 667 -40.60 -7.94 -13.46
N CYS A 668 -40.82 -9.25 -13.51
CA CYS A 668 -39.78 -10.27 -13.36
C CYS A 668 -39.55 -11.02 -14.67
N PHE A 669 -38.28 -11.22 -15.05
CA PHE A 669 -37.89 -12.01 -16.21
C PHE A 669 -36.96 -13.17 -15.83
N ASP A 670 -37.06 -14.30 -16.54
CA ASP A 670 -36.11 -15.40 -16.40
C ASP A 670 -34.85 -15.11 -17.23
N TYR A 671 -33.72 -14.96 -16.55
CA TYR A 671 -32.42 -14.69 -17.15
C TYR A 671 -31.92 -15.82 -18.07
N ARG A 672 -32.57 -16.99 -18.06
CA ARG A 672 -32.25 -18.14 -18.93
C ARG A 672 -32.93 -18.13 -20.29
N LYS A 673 -33.86 -17.19 -20.55
CA LYS A 673 -34.55 -17.11 -21.85
C LYS A 673 -33.69 -16.35 -22.87
N ASP A 674 -33.59 -16.88 -24.08
CA ASP A 674 -32.96 -16.18 -25.22
C ASP A 674 -33.62 -14.81 -25.51
N SER A 675 -34.91 -14.66 -25.17
CA SER A 675 -35.67 -13.41 -25.32
C SER A 675 -35.33 -12.33 -24.28
N VAL A 676 -34.66 -12.66 -23.17
CA VAL A 676 -34.60 -11.77 -21.97
C VAL A 676 -34.10 -10.36 -22.25
N VAL A 677 -33.14 -10.20 -23.16
CA VAL A 677 -32.61 -8.89 -23.58
C VAL A 677 -33.69 -8.04 -24.27
N GLN A 678 -34.49 -8.66 -25.14
CA GLN A 678 -35.59 -7.97 -25.84
C GLN A 678 -36.80 -7.76 -24.91
N ASP A 679 -37.08 -8.73 -24.02
CA ASP A 679 -38.15 -8.62 -23.02
C ASP A 679 -37.91 -7.45 -22.06
N ILE A 680 -36.65 -7.27 -21.58
CA ILE A 680 -36.25 -6.12 -20.77
C ILE A 680 -36.33 -4.83 -21.59
N LYS A 681 -35.78 -4.81 -22.81
CA LYS A 681 -35.78 -3.61 -23.66
C LYS A 681 -37.19 -3.10 -23.94
N ALA A 682 -38.10 -3.99 -24.36
CA ALA A 682 -39.51 -3.66 -24.56
C ALA A 682 -40.18 -3.16 -23.26
N ALA A 683 -39.92 -3.80 -22.12
CA ALA A 683 -40.44 -3.35 -20.83
C ALA A 683 -39.89 -2.00 -20.36
N VAL A 684 -38.67 -1.61 -20.76
CA VAL A 684 -38.13 -0.26 -20.54
C VAL A 684 -38.82 0.73 -21.49
N GLU A 685 -38.94 0.42 -22.78
CA GLU A 685 -39.60 1.26 -23.78
C GLU A 685 -41.09 1.53 -23.44
N GLU A 686 -41.82 0.53 -22.94
CA GLU A 686 -43.22 0.63 -22.48
C GLU A 686 -43.41 1.66 -21.35
N THR A 687 -42.38 1.99 -20.57
CA THR A 687 -42.49 2.96 -19.47
C THR A 687 -42.33 4.42 -19.91
N GLY A 688 -41.84 4.66 -21.13
CA GLY A 688 -41.68 5.99 -21.73
C GLY A 688 -40.32 6.66 -21.51
N LEU A 689 -40.35 7.99 -21.35
CA LEU A 689 -39.16 8.83 -21.26
C LEU A 689 -38.77 9.10 -19.80
N GLY A 690 -37.50 8.89 -19.48
CA GLY A 690 -36.92 9.02 -18.14
C GLY A 690 -35.66 8.16 -18.01
N PRO A 691 -34.72 8.53 -17.11
CA PRO A 691 -33.42 7.88 -17.00
C PRO A 691 -33.53 6.40 -16.60
N VAL A 692 -32.55 5.60 -16.99
CA VAL A 692 -32.50 4.16 -16.71
C VAL A 692 -31.31 3.82 -15.82
N PHE A 693 -31.58 3.10 -14.73
CA PHE A 693 -30.62 2.74 -13.70
C PHE A 693 -30.44 1.22 -13.68
N GLY A 694 -29.28 0.73 -14.13
CA GLY A 694 -28.96 -0.70 -14.17
C GLY A 694 -28.06 -1.13 -13.01
N LEU A 695 -28.42 -2.21 -12.30
CA LEU A 695 -27.55 -2.83 -11.29
C LEU A 695 -27.30 -4.31 -11.62
N ASP A 696 -26.04 -4.66 -11.83
CA ASP A 696 -25.59 -6.05 -11.77
C ASP A 696 -25.42 -6.44 -10.29
N ALA A 697 -26.49 -7.01 -9.73
CA ALA A 697 -26.57 -7.53 -8.38
C ALA A 697 -26.16 -9.01 -8.27
N ALA A 698 -25.81 -9.66 -9.39
CA ALA A 698 -25.26 -11.01 -9.43
C ALA A 698 -23.72 -11.04 -9.37
N ALA A 699 -23.06 -10.00 -9.90
CA ALA A 699 -21.64 -9.96 -10.15
C ALA A 699 -21.19 -11.17 -11.00
N THR A 700 -21.78 -11.29 -12.19
CA THR A 700 -21.42 -12.29 -13.22
C THR A 700 -21.33 -11.64 -14.61
N PRO A 701 -20.48 -12.16 -15.53
CA PRO A 701 -20.37 -11.62 -16.89
C PRO A 701 -21.70 -11.61 -17.65
N ASP A 702 -22.53 -12.65 -17.46
CA ASP A 702 -23.83 -12.76 -18.13
C ASP A 702 -24.83 -11.71 -17.64
N ALA A 703 -24.85 -11.40 -16.33
CA ALA A 703 -25.71 -10.38 -15.76
C ALA A 703 -25.31 -8.97 -16.22
N ALA A 704 -24.01 -8.67 -16.23
CA ALA A 704 -23.49 -7.44 -16.81
C ALA A 704 -23.79 -7.33 -18.31
N LYS A 705 -23.65 -8.43 -19.08
CA LYS A 705 -23.97 -8.48 -20.51
C LYS A 705 -25.46 -8.25 -20.79
N ILE A 706 -26.37 -8.83 -20.01
CA ILE A 706 -27.82 -8.60 -20.14
C ILE A 706 -28.14 -7.10 -20.00
N LEU A 707 -27.53 -6.41 -19.04
CA LEU A 707 -27.72 -4.96 -18.87
C LEU A 707 -27.09 -4.15 -20.01
N LEU A 708 -25.88 -4.52 -20.45
CA LEU A 708 -25.21 -3.82 -21.56
C LEU A 708 -26.00 -3.93 -22.87
N ASP A 709 -26.52 -5.12 -23.20
CA ASP A 709 -27.24 -5.38 -24.44
C ASP A 709 -28.66 -4.78 -24.41
N ALA A 710 -29.41 -4.95 -23.32
CA ALA A 710 -30.79 -4.45 -23.22
C ALA A 710 -30.86 -2.91 -23.15
N LEU A 711 -29.77 -2.27 -22.67
CA LEU A 711 -29.64 -0.83 -22.49
C LEU A 711 -28.53 -0.25 -23.39
N ALA A 712 -28.30 -0.88 -24.55
CA ALA A 712 -27.30 -0.44 -25.53
C ALA A 712 -27.69 0.88 -26.22
N ASP A 713 -28.96 1.00 -26.59
CA ASP A 713 -29.50 2.06 -27.46
C ASP A 713 -29.91 3.34 -26.70
N ARG A 714 -29.50 3.50 -25.43
CA ARG A 714 -29.93 4.61 -24.55
C ARG A 714 -28.76 5.38 -23.93
N ASP A 715 -28.63 6.64 -24.34
CA ASP A 715 -27.64 7.61 -23.82
C ASP A 715 -27.92 8.06 -22.37
N ASP A 716 -29.13 7.84 -21.83
CA ASP A 716 -29.55 8.19 -20.48
C ASP A 716 -29.49 7.01 -19.49
N THR A 717 -28.58 6.08 -19.74
CA THR A 717 -28.36 4.88 -18.90
C THR A 717 -27.21 5.08 -17.92
N HIS A 718 -27.49 4.94 -16.63
CA HIS A 718 -26.50 4.82 -15.56
C HIS A 718 -26.38 3.33 -15.15
N LEU A 719 -25.17 2.80 -15.01
CA LEU A 719 -24.94 1.39 -14.67
C LEU A 719 -23.99 1.26 -13.47
N ALA A 720 -24.27 0.30 -12.59
CA ALA A 720 -23.43 -0.07 -11.46
C ALA A 720 -23.31 -1.60 -11.33
N SER A 721 -22.19 -2.10 -10.80
CA SER A 721 -21.96 -3.54 -10.61
C SER A 721 -21.24 -3.84 -9.30
N LEU A 722 -21.60 -4.99 -8.71
CA LEU A 722 -20.88 -5.61 -7.59
C LEU A 722 -19.57 -6.32 -8.04
N SER A 723 -19.29 -6.36 -9.34
CA SER A 723 -18.04 -6.85 -9.93
C SER A 723 -17.14 -5.68 -10.38
N PRO A 724 -15.89 -5.58 -9.91
CA PRO A 724 -14.94 -4.58 -10.43
C PRO A 724 -14.46 -4.91 -11.85
N TRP A 725 -14.89 -6.05 -12.42
CA TRP A 725 -14.51 -6.53 -13.75
C TRP A 725 -15.64 -6.38 -14.79
N ALA A 726 -16.75 -5.71 -14.45
CA ALA A 726 -17.88 -5.52 -15.37
C ALA A 726 -17.58 -4.56 -16.55
N GLY A 727 -16.44 -3.84 -16.48
CA GLY A 727 -15.95 -2.94 -17.52
C GLY A 727 -16.39 -1.49 -17.36
N ASP A 728 -15.71 -0.59 -18.07
CA ASP A 728 -15.72 0.89 -17.93
C ASP A 728 -17.09 1.58 -18.03
N ARG A 729 -18.16 0.85 -18.37
CA ARG A 729 -19.55 1.32 -18.35
C ARG A 729 -20.19 1.29 -16.96
N PHE A 730 -19.64 0.55 -16.00
CA PHE A 730 -20.22 0.31 -14.67
C PHE A 730 -19.46 1.00 -13.54
N GLU A 731 -20.18 1.72 -12.68
CA GLU A 731 -19.66 2.19 -11.40
C GLU A 731 -19.53 1.03 -10.39
N PHE A 732 -18.36 0.87 -9.78
CA PHE A 732 -18.09 -0.24 -8.87
C PHE A 732 -18.66 0.01 -7.47
N VAL A 733 -19.46 -0.95 -6.99
CA VAL A 733 -20.23 -0.89 -5.74
C VAL A 733 -19.49 -1.54 -4.58
N LEU A 734 -19.47 -0.87 -3.41
CA LEU A 734 -18.82 -1.35 -2.20
C LEU A 734 -19.71 -1.13 -0.96
N GLY A 735 -19.81 -2.15 -0.10
CA GLY A 735 -20.51 -2.08 1.19
C GLY A 735 -19.82 -1.28 2.30
N GLY A 736 -18.81 -0.46 1.96
CA GLY A 736 -18.07 0.39 2.88
C GLY A 736 -17.41 1.56 2.13
N ARG A 737 -17.56 2.77 2.66
CA ARG A 737 -17.06 4.03 2.07
C ARG A 737 -16.43 4.99 3.10
N ASP A 738 -16.31 4.56 4.35
CA ASP A 738 -15.82 5.36 5.48
C ASP A 738 -14.30 5.21 5.73
N TYR A 739 -13.62 4.43 4.89
CA TYR A 739 -12.17 4.22 4.78
C TYR A 739 -11.78 3.92 3.32
N ASP A 740 -10.50 4.06 2.98
CA ASP A 740 -9.98 3.67 1.66
C ASP A 740 -9.96 2.14 1.54
N VAL A 741 -10.60 1.61 0.50
CA VAL A 741 -10.71 0.17 0.24
C VAL A 741 -9.64 -0.24 -0.77
N ILE A 742 -8.64 -0.99 -0.30
CA ILE A 742 -7.45 -1.38 -1.08
C ILE A 742 -7.42 -2.89 -1.27
N PHE A 743 -7.38 -3.33 -2.53
CA PHE A 743 -7.26 -4.73 -2.92
C PHE A 743 -6.02 -4.98 -3.77
N HIS A 744 -5.46 -6.18 -3.66
CA HIS A 744 -4.31 -6.62 -4.45
C HIS A 744 -4.72 -7.85 -5.30
N PRO A 745 -5.28 -7.65 -6.51
CA PRO A 745 -5.62 -8.78 -7.37
C PRO A 745 -4.35 -9.52 -7.82
N PRO A 746 -4.30 -10.86 -7.75
CA PRO A 746 -3.16 -11.64 -8.22
C PRO A 746 -2.81 -11.31 -9.69
N GLY A 747 -1.58 -10.87 -9.92
CA GLY A 747 -1.09 -10.49 -11.25
C GLY A 747 -1.40 -9.06 -11.70
N ALA A 748 -2.11 -8.24 -10.90
CA ALA A 748 -2.28 -6.82 -11.20
C ALA A 748 -0.97 -6.04 -10.92
N PRO A 749 -0.57 -5.07 -11.77
CA PRO A 749 0.67 -4.30 -11.59
C PRO A 749 0.57 -3.19 -10.53
N GLU A 750 -0.64 -2.70 -10.25
CA GLU A 750 -0.95 -1.75 -9.18
C GLU A 750 -2.17 -2.28 -8.38
N PRO A 751 -2.29 -1.96 -7.07
CA PRO A 751 -3.47 -2.33 -6.30
C PRO A 751 -4.72 -1.58 -6.80
N PHE A 752 -5.88 -2.23 -6.72
CA PHE A 752 -7.15 -1.56 -6.92
C PHE A 752 -7.49 -0.75 -5.66
N VAL A 753 -7.60 0.57 -5.80
CA VAL A 753 -7.92 1.49 -4.70
C VAL A 753 -9.26 2.18 -4.99
N SER A 754 -10.25 1.96 -4.13
CA SER A 754 -11.45 2.78 -4.07
C SER A 754 -11.35 3.71 -2.87
N LEU A 755 -11.26 5.01 -3.14
CA LEU A 755 -11.10 6.02 -2.10
C LEU A 755 -12.36 6.14 -1.22
N ALA A 756 -12.15 6.52 0.03
CA ALA A 756 -13.21 6.84 0.97
C ALA A 756 -14.13 7.94 0.41
N ARG A 757 -15.43 7.79 0.66
CA ARG A 757 -16.45 8.83 0.46
C ARG A 757 -17.18 9.06 1.80
N PRO A 758 -16.57 9.72 2.80
CA PRO A 758 -17.14 9.80 4.15
C PRO A 758 -18.52 10.47 4.21
N ALA A 759 -18.75 11.46 3.34
CA ALA A 759 -20.06 12.12 3.22
C ALA A 759 -21.13 11.23 2.61
N ASP A 760 -20.76 10.21 1.82
CA ASP A 760 -21.69 9.20 1.32
C ASP A 760 -21.92 8.11 2.36
N ALA A 761 -20.86 7.65 3.04
CA ALA A 761 -20.95 6.70 4.14
C ALA A 761 -21.91 7.17 5.25
N ALA A 762 -21.94 8.47 5.56
CA ALA A 762 -22.91 9.06 6.47
C ALA A 762 -24.37 8.86 5.99
N LYS A 763 -24.68 9.22 4.74
CA LYS A 763 -26.02 9.01 4.14
C LYS A 763 -26.41 7.52 4.15
N MET A 764 -25.45 6.65 3.84
CA MET A 764 -25.65 5.19 3.82
C MET A 764 -25.92 4.65 5.25
N TRP A 765 -25.33 5.25 6.28
CA TRP A 765 -25.63 4.97 7.69
C TRP A 765 -27.02 5.48 8.09
N ASP A 766 -27.41 6.69 7.70
CA ASP A 766 -28.77 7.22 7.93
C ASP A 766 -29.84 6.34 7.27
N SER A 767 -29.56 5.86 6.04
CA SER A 767 -30.39 4.88 5.33
C SER A 767 -30.49 3.55 6.06
N LEU A 768 -29.39 3.04 6.63
CA LEU A 768 -29.44 1.84 7.48
C LEU A 768 -30.30 2.07 8.74
N MET A 769 -30.20 3.23 9.38
CA MET A 769 -31.04 3.55 10.54
C MET A 769 -32.52 3.59 10.15
N TRP A 770 -32.86 4.15 8.97
CA TRP A 770 -34.22 4.06 8.41
C TRP A 770 -34.64 2.60 8.18
N VAL A 771 -33.80 1.77 7.57
CA VAL A 771 -34.08 0.33 7.34
C VAL A 771 -34.37 -0.42 8.63
N LEU A 772 -33.63 -0.14 9.71
CA LEU A 772 -33.83 -0.76 11.02
C LEU A 772 -35.17 -0.33 11.67
N GLN A 773 -35.50 0.96 11.60
CA GLN A 773 -36.77 1.51 12.12
C GLN A 773 -38.00 0.95 11.39
N HIS A 774 -37.89 0.71 10.08
CA HIS A 774 -38.98 0.22 9.24
C HIS A 774 -38.91 -1.30 9.00
N TYR A 775 -38.00 -1.99 9.71
CA TYR A 775 -37.77 -3.42 9.55
C TYR A 775 -39.01 -4.24 9.96
N GLY A 776 -39.39 -5.19 9.11
CA GLY A 776 -40.60 -6.00 9.24
C GLY A 776 -41.86 -5.35 8.66
N LYS A 777 -41.80 -4.06 8.26
CA LYS A 777 -42.92 -3.33 7.64
C LYS A 777 -42.64 -3.02 6.16
N GLU A 778 -41.72 -2.09 5.91
CA GLU A 778 -41.41 -1.58 4.56
C GLU A 778 -40.13 -2.19 3.98
N PHE A 779 -39.25 -2.66 4.86
CA PHE A 779 -38.07 -3.45 4.52
C PHE A 779 -38.05 -4.77 5.31
N LYS A 780 -37.65 -5.87 4.66
CA LYS A 780 -37.31 -7.15 5.31
C LYS A 780 -36.26 -7.91 4.49
N LEU A 781 -35.42 -8.70 5.18
CA LEU A 781 -34.75 -9.84 4.54
C LEU A 781 -35.71 -11.04 4.66
N PRO A 782 -36.31 -11.53 3.55
CA PRO A 782 -37.40 -12.50 3.59
C PRO A 782 -36.94 -13.93 3.90
N VAL A 783 -35.65 -14.22 3.69
CA VAL A 783 -35.04 -15.53 3.93
C VAL A 783 -33.71 -15.32 4.64
N ILE A 784 -33.67 -15.70 5.91
CA ILE A 784 -32.48 -15.83 6.74
C ILE A 784 -32.36 -17.31 7.10
N GLU A 785 -31.22 -17.91 6.78
CA GLU A 785 -30.90 -19.28 7.15
C GLU A 785 -29.85 -19.27 8.26
N VAL A 786 -30.15 -19.90 9.39
CA VAL A 786 -29.24 -19.98 10.54
C VAL A 786 -28.55 -21.33 10.52
N PHE A 787 -27.23 -21.33 10.31
CA PHE A 787 -26.40 -22.51 10.45
C PHE A 787 -25.91 -22.64 11.90
N GLU A 788 -25.99 -23.87 12.44
CA GLU A 788 -25.49 -24.26 13.76
C GLU A 788 -24.81 -25.63 13.62
N GLY A 789 -23.50 -25.68 13.85
CA GLY A 789 -22.67 -26.86 13.56
C GLY A 789 -21.18 -26.56 13.73
N PRO A 790 -20.29 -27.47 13.30
CA PRO A 790 -18.86 -27.32 13.44
C PRO A 790 -18.26 -26.28 12.47
N ALA A 791 -17.10 -25.75 12.84
CA ALA A 791 -16.36 -24.77 12.04
C ALA A 791 -16.05 -25.27 10.61
N GLU A 792 -15.82 -26.56 10.43
CA GLU A 792 -15.50 -27.18 9.14
C GLU A 792 -16.71 -27.22 8.20
N GLU A 793 -17.88 -27.62 8.66
CA GLU A 793 -19.13 -27.59 7.87
C GLU A 793 -19.56 -26.13 7.55
N ALA A 794 -19.31 -25.20 8.47
CA ALA A 794 -19.53 -23.77 8.23
C ALA A 794 -18.69 -23.24 7.05
N LEU A 795 -17.46 -23.75 6.85
CA LEU A 795 -16.64 -23.40 5.69
C LEU A 795 -17.24 -23.92 4.38
N GLU A 796 -17.78 -25.13 4.35
CA GLU A 796 -18.48 -25.62 3.15
C GLU A 796 -19.66 -24.74 2.76
N GLU A 797 -20.46 -24.29 3.75
CA GLU A 797 -21.58 -23.38 3.50
C GLU A 797 -21.12 -21.99 3.03
N LEU A 798 -19.98 -21.50 3.53
CA LEU A 798 -19.30 -20.31 3.01
C LEU A 798 -18.91 -20.46 1.52
N GLU A 799 -18.34 -21.61 1.14
CA GLU A 799 -17.94 -21.87 -0.26
C GLU A 799 -19.16 -22.03 -1.18
N LYS A 800 -20.21 -22.73 -0.74
CA LYS A 800 -21.50 -22.83 -1.47
C LYS A 800 -22.10 -21.44 -1.74
N VAL A 801 -22.07 -20.54 -0.75
CA VAL A 801 -22.49 -19.11 -0.92
C VAL A 801 -21.62 -18.36 -1.93
N ALA A 802 -20.32 -18.63 -1.98
CA ALA A 802 -19.38 -17.90 -2.83
C ALA A 802 -19.38 -18.34 -4.31
N ASP A 803 -19.48 -19.65 -4.54
CA ASP A 803 -19.26 -20.29 -5.84
C ASP A 803 -20.59 -20.51 -6.60
N GLN A 804 -21.67 -20.89 -5.90
CA GLN A 804 -22.99 -21.15 -6.52
C GLN A 804 -23.98 -20.00 -6.31
N GLY A 805 -23.81 -19.22 -5.23
CA GLY A 805 -24.78 -18.26 -4.74
C GLY A 805 -25.94 -18.93 -4.00
N LYS A 806 -26.22 -18.48 -2.77
CA LYS A 806 -27.32 -19.01 -1.96
C LYS A 806 -28.52 -18.06 -2.03
N PHE A 807 -29.73 -18.61 -2.05
CA PHE A 807 -30.96 -17.82 -2.04
C PHE A 807 -31.33 -17.43 -0.60
N GLY A 808 -31.43 -16.13 -0.33
CA GLY A 808 -31.48 -15.60 1.03
C GLY A 808 -30.08 -15.35 1.62
N LYS A 809 -30.03 -14.98 2.90
CA LYS A 809 -28.79 -14.67 3.61
C LYS A 809 -28.49 -15.75 4.64
N LEU A 810 -27.35 -16.41 4.48
CA LEU A 810 -26.79 -17.33 5.47
C LEU A 810 -26.23 -16.55 6.65
N VAL A 811 -26.48 -17.05 7.85
CA VAL A 811 -26.00 -16.52 9.13
C VAL A 811 -25.47 -17.68 9.96
N LEU A 812 -24.22 -17.62 10.40
CA LEU A 812 -23.67 -18.60 11.34
C LEU A 812 -24.06 -18.20 12.76
N LYS A 813 -24.54 -19.16 13.56
CA LYS A 813 -24.70 -19.02 15.01
C LYS A 813 -23.36 -19.29 15.71
N HIS A 814 -23.07 -18.56 16.79
CA HIS A 814 -21.84 -18.69 17.57
C HIS A 814 -22.12 -19.13 19.03
N PRO A 815 -21.16 -19.79 19.70
CA PRO A 815 -19.86 -20.23 19.19
C PRO A 815 -19.97 -21.36 18.17
N LEU A 816 -19.05 -21.39 17.19
CA LEU A 816 -18.86 -22.54 16.31
C LEU A 816 -18.23 -23.70 17.08
N ILE A 817 -18.65 -24.92 16.76
CA ILE A 817 -18.23 -26.18 17.42
C ILE A 817 -16.86 -26.61 16.88
#